data_AF-A0A8D8UVF7-F1
#
_entry.id   AF-A0A8D8UVF7-F1
#
_cell.length_a   1.000
_cell.length_b   1.000
_cell.length_c   1.000
_cell.angle_alpha   90.00
_cell.angle_beta   90.00
_cell.angle_gamma   90.00
#
_symmetry.space_group_name_H-M   'P 1'
#
loop_
_entity.id
_entity.type
_entity.pdbx_description
1 polymer ?
#
loop_
_entity_poly.entity_id
_entity_poly.type
_entity_poly.pdbx_seq_one_letter_code
_entity_poly.pdbx_strand_id
1 'polypeptide(L)'
;MMSTKAIVWLLLAFLIQSKAESEWRCPNPDCHCTFEPTSTENTWWCYHKKPSGQSASPRVETLPILLENGSVHNEPSPNYQIGRSDPEEESLIPLKICFDKAENTLDIDCSHFSIANVSHLNSSVFNSLPQLNLVNSKPISVYLKLCPFPGGESFQSFLQILNVTNVESLTITNSAGNITLSPSYFDGIPYVKSISLESNSGLTELPADLFKETLDLKYLTLRGNKITQLDVNVFRHLKKLKTLDLGNNQISELDPRIFQNLTSLKDLNIDHNRLVNLTRALFTNVPNLVTLDISGIKMSVLESGVFDDLVKLKILHAHKTQFQTFPADLFSKTKELQEIKIFYHKGSLVKLPSALFSNLPNLKKVDIRQTSIEELPFDLFWNSTKLATLSLTGHRKLKTITSELFRDCKELTILDLSDNGFESLPENVFGFLEKLTELNLNGNRLEKITEHMFDGIIKLEKLYLNKNKLKVIGPTSFDFLRELIEIDLSHNMLTFDTDFSYSPLKSCVNLETMQLSHNWISKIYEDWRISFTRLQLLDLTWNNFTIIHDDLHSIVSRDMTMDLSNNQISVVELENLEFVAEQQEDYDQVPNKIILSENPIACNCSNYDLFLFFNKKMSHKVYNMIRIDTPKMILCKDSPYENRSLKSVNPETLRCPNEQCPLSCKCTFAPYYSRMTVDCSSANLTEMPQNLPVLYKNSRVSNIELILSNNSIRELTKNVSKEYARLVTDLDLSDNQVSNGEEFIRRLLKLEKLDLSGNQLGSLSEEFVNLTLASNISSLFLSGNPWQCDCGITELFTFILDRPDIVKDSNKIMCNGNPLNGMSTDYFCPTLNPYFIASITLGSLGVLFGLLVFLYYKFEREIKVWLFAHNWLLCWVSEEDIDHDKEYDAFVCYSEEDYRFVVKTLIPELDKTYKVCHHHRNFIGGSSIADQIYKSVHKSRRTVIVLTEHFVKSYWGMEEFRTAYAQAAKDKCPRIIVIIYKEVPPQESMADEMKSYLNTYTYIKWGEKNNNWFWRQLHYAMPHRSVKTLTNNMAVTKYNLGMNGIGYNNHDTTVLFSPDEKENQPGHFTTQIMKKG
;
A
#
# COMPACT_ATOMS: atom_id res chain seq x y z
N MET A 1 30.90 -19.63 31.76
CA MET A 1 31.32 -19.18 33.11
C MET A 1 30.36 -18.07 33.52
N MET A 2 29.92 -18.00 34.78
CA MET A 2 28.72 -17.25 35.25
C MET A 2 27.38 -17.74 34.65
N SER A 3 26.27 -17.85 35.38
CA SER A 3 26.09 -17.82 36.85
C SER A 3 24.86 -18.66 37.24
N THR A 4 25.04 -19.68 38.07
CA THR A 4 23.98 -20.58 38.59
C THR A 4 22.97 -19.89 39.52
N LYS A 5 23.08 -18.58 39.77
CA LYS A 5 22.18 -17.83 40.65
C LYS A 5 20.81 -17.49 40.03
N ALA A 6 20.68 -17.47 38.69
CA ALA A 6 19.41 -17.15 38.03
C ALA A 6 18.37 -18.29 38.13
N ILE A 7 18.83 -19.54 38.05
CA ILE A 7 17.96 -20.73 38.09
C ILE A 7 17.41 -20.97 39.51
N VAL A 8 18.18 -20.63 40.55
CA VAL A 8 17.74 -20.72 41.95
C VAL A 8 16.60 -19.73 42.27
N TRP A 9 16.61 -18.53 41.67
CA TRP A 9 15.52 -17.57 41.83
C TRP A 9 14.22 -17.98 41.11
N LEU A 10 14.31 -18.59 39.92
CA LEU A 10 13.14 -19.14 39.22
C LEU A 10 12.54 -20.35 39.94
N LEU A 11 13.37 -21.19 40.58
CA LEU A 11 12.89 -22.31 41.41
C LEU A 11 12.33 -21.87 42.77
N LEU A 12 12.85 -20.79 43.38
CA LEU A 12 12.27 -20.20 44.60
C LEU A 12 10.95 -19.45 44.31
N ALA A 13 10.82 -18.79 43.16
CA ALA A 13 9.55 -18.20 42.74
C ALA A 13 8.42 -19.25 42.60
N PHE A 14 8.76 -20.45 42.12
CA PHE A 14 7.81 -21.58 42.03
C PHE A 14 7.57 -22.33 43.36
N LEU A 15 8.38 -22.09 44.40
CA LEU A 15 8.24 -22.72 45.72
C LEU A 15 7.74 -21.78 46.83
N ILE A 16 7.65 -20.47 46.56
CA ILE A 16 7.09 -19.46 47.48
C ILE A 16 5.67 -19.02 47.04
N GLN A 17 5.04 -19.74 46.09
CA GLN A 17 3.62 -19.59 45.76
C GLN A 17 2.77 -20.79 46.24
N SER A 18 3.10 -21.31 47.42
CA SER A 18 2.35 -22.36 48.13
C SER A 18 2.15 -22.01 49.62
N LYS A 19 2.11 -20.72 49.96
CA LYS A 19 1.41 -20.29 51.17
C LYS A 19 -0.03 -20.03 50.75
N ALA A 20 -0.89 -21.04 50.90
CA ALA A 20 -2.29 -20.92 50.57
C ALA A 20 -2.95 -19.96 51.56
N GLU A 21 -3.06 -18.69 51.18
CA GLU A 21 -4.16 -17.87 51.65
C GLU A 21 -5.44 -18.57 51.19
N SER A 22 -6.27 -18.95 52.16
CA SER A 22 -7.48 -19.73 51.93
C SER A 22 -8.56 -18.82 51.33
N GLU A 23 -8.41 -18.48 50.05
CA GLU A 23 -9.47 -17.84 49.28
C GLU A 23 -10.74 -18.70 49.34
N TRP A 24 -11.79 -18.09 49.88
CA TRP A 24 -13.10 -18.70 50.04
C TRP A 24 -13.80 -18.77 48.68
N ARG A 25 -13.52 -19.81 47.89
CA ARG A 25 -14.31 -20.11 46.69
C ARG A 25 -15.59 -20.83 47.08
N CYS A 26 -16.74 -20.21 46.82
CA CYS A 26 -18.01 -20.92 46.81
C CYS A 26 -17.98 -22.07 45.78
N PRO A 27 -18.74 -23.16 45.98
CA PRO A 27 -18.86 -24.23 44.99
C PRO A 27 -19.45 -23.79 43.65
N ASN A 28 -20.12 -22.62 43.62
CA ASN A 28 -20.64 -21.98 42.41
C ASN A 28 -19.68 -20.86 41.94
N PRO A 29 -19.14 -20.91 40.70
CA PRO A 29 -18.23 -19.88 40.18
C PRO A 29 -18.83 -18.48 40.04
N ASP A 30 -20.17 -18.32 40.13
CA ASP A 30 -20.87 -17.03 40.03
C ASP A 30 -21.06 -16.30 41.38
N CYS A 31 -20.44 -16.78 42.46
CA CYS A 31 -20.47 -16.16 43.79
C CYS A 31 -19.18 -15.40 44.10
N HIS A 32 -19.28 -14.08 44.28
CA HIS A 32 -18.23 -13.27 44.88
C HIS A 32 -18.55 -12.98 46.35
N CYS A 33 -17.55 -13.14 47.22
CA CYS A 33 -17.61 -12.72 48.62
C CYS A 33 -16.63 -11.57 48.84
N THR A 34 -17.06 -10.50 49.51
CA THR A 34 -16.26 -9.29 49.74
C THR A 34 -16.16 -8.98 51.23
N PHE A 35 -14.99 -8.48 51.65
CA PHE A 35 -14.70 -8.07 53.03
C PHE A 35 -14.70 -6.55 53.11
N GLU A 36 -15.65 -5.95 53.85
CA GLU A 36 -15.70 -4.51 54.12
C GLU A 36 -15.34 -4.21 55.58
N PRO A 37 -14.21 -3.54 55.85
CA PRO A 37 -13.74 -3.29 57.22
C PRO A 37 -14.30 -1.98 57.81
N THR A 38 -15.62 -1.88 58.01
CA THR A 38 -16.23 -0.77 58.77
C THR A 38 -17.46 -1.17 59.59
N SER A 39 -17.50 -0.70 60.85
CA SER A 39 -18.55 -0.83 61.88
C SER A 39 -18.77 -2.22 62.52
N THR A 40 -18.14 -2.38 63.70
CA THR A 40 -18.53 -3.18 64.88
C THR A 40 -18.78 -4.69 64.80
N GLU A 41 -19.00 -5.31 63.64
CA GLU A 41 -19.08 -6.77 63.54
C GLU A 41 -18.27 -7.29 62.34
N ASN A 42 -17.34 -8.23 62.59
CA ASN A 42 -16.51 -8.88 61.57
C ASN A 42 -17.35 -9.84 60.71
N THR A 43 -18.09 -9.29 59.75
CA THR A 43 -19.10 -10.01 58.96
C THR A 43 -18.66 -10.22 57.52
N TRP A 44 -19.00 -11.38 56.96
CA TRP A 44 -18.69 -11.75 55.58
C TRP A 44 -19.99 -11.84 54.79
N TRP A 45 -20.00 -11.23 53.61
CA TRP A 45 -21.15 -11.24 52.70
C TRP A 45 -20.78 -12.01 51.43
N CYS A 46 -21.69 -12.85 50.94
CA CYS A 46 -21.61 -13.51 49.64
C CYS A 46 -22.90 -13.25 48.87
N TYR A 47 -22.81 -12.87 47.60
CA TYR A 47 -23.96 -12.50 46.78
C TYR A 47 -23.87 -13.09 45.36
N HIS A 48 -25.04 -13.39 44.78
CA HIS A 48 -25.17 -13.74 43.37
C HIS A 48 -25.36 -12.50 42.50
N LYS A 49 -24.58 -12.41 41.41
CA LYS A 49 -24.76 -11.39 40.37
C LYS A 49 -25.85 -11.84 39.38
N LYS A 50 -27.11 -11.49 39.64
CA LYS A 50 -28.19 -11.74 38.68
C LYS A 50 -28.06 -10.89 37.39
N PRO A 51 -28.54 -11.40 36.24
CA PRO A 51 -28.80 -10.55 35.07
C PRO A 51 -29.77 -9.42 35.43
N SER A 52 -29.65 -8.30 34.73
CA SER A 52 -30.35 -7.05 35.03
C SER A 52 -31.87 -7.18 35.21
N GLY A 53 -32.38 -6.78 36.38
CA GLY A 53 -33.77 -6.35 36.55
C GLY A 53 -34.74 -7.30 37.26
N GLN A 54 -34.54 -7.56 38.56
CA GLN A 54 -35.63 -7.82 39.52
C GLN A 54 -35.10 -7.83 40.98
N SER A 55 -35.77 -7.12 41.89
CA SER A 55 -35.34 -6.96 43.29
C SER A 55 -35.91 -8.05 44.21
N ALA A 56 -35.05 -8.95 44.68
CA ALA A 56 -35.28 -9.78 45.86
C ALA A 56 -33.94 -9.99 46.57
N SER A 57 -33.80 -9.49 47.80
CA SER A 57 -32.59 -9.65 48.60
C SER A 57 -32.55 -11.04 49.28
N PRO A 58 -31.41 -11.76 49.24
CA PRO A 58 -31.18 -12.88 50.14
C PRO A 58 -31.04 -12.36 51.58
N ARG A 59 -31.37 -13.21 52.55
CA ARG A 59 -31.16 -12.93 53.98
C ARG A 59 -29.89 -13.66 54.41
N VAL A 60 -28.83 -12.92 54.72
CA VAL A 60 -27.58 -13.44 55.29
C VAL A 60 -27.60 -13.06 56.77
N GLU A 61 -27.42 -14.04 57.65
CA GLU A 61 -27.30 -13.83 59.10
C GLU A 61 -25.93 -14.36 59.51
N THR A 62 -25.05 -13.45 59.97
CA THR A 62 -23.74 -13.76 60.54
C THR A 62 -23.80 -13.53 62.04
N LEU A 63 -23.41 -14.52 62.85
CA LEU A 63 -23.59 -14.50 64.30
C LEU A 63 -22.28 -14.89 65.02
N PRO A 64 -21.77 -14.05 65.95
CA PRO A 64 -20.62 -14.39 66.79
C PRO A 64 -21.03 -15.35 67.91
N ILE A 65 -20.10 -16.23 68.33
CA ILE A 65 -20.35 -17.27 69.36
C ILE A 65 -19.30 -17.18 70.46
N LEU A 66 -19.75 -17.04 71.72
CA LEU A 66 -18.92 -17.15 72.92
C LEU A 66 -18.77 -18.62 73.34
N LEU A 67 -17.56 -19.03 73.72
CA LEU A 67 -17.27 -20.35 74.28
C LEU A 67 -16.91 -20.19 75.77
N GLU A 68 -17.86 -20.47 76.68
CA GLU A 68 -17.54 -20.57 78.11
C GLU A 68 -16.89 -21.92 78.44
N ASN A 69 -15.65 -21.90 78.93
CA ASN A 69 -15.01 -23.09 79.49
C ASN A 69 -15.41 -23.27 80.96
N GLY A 70 -16.09 -24.38 81.27
CA GLY A 70 -16.43 -24.77 82.64
C GLY A 70 -15.19 -25.03 83.50
N SER A 71 -15.17 -24.45 84.71
CA SER A 71 -14.04 -24.50 85.64
C SER A 71 -14.14 -25.62 86.68
N VAL A 72 -13.00 -26.21 87.04
CA VAL A 72 -12.82 -27.03 88.26
C VAL A 72 -11.47 -26.68 88.91
N HIS A 73 -11.47 -26.57 90.24
CA HIS A 73 -10.44 -25.95 91.09
C HIS A 73 -9.09 -26.69 91.21
N ASN A 74 -7.99 -25.96 91.47
CA ASN A 74 -7.38 -25.87 92.82
C ASN A 74 -6.08 -25.01 92.92
N GLU A 75 -6.15 -23.96 93.77
CA GLU A 75 -5.19 -23.47 94.80
C GLU A 75 -3.68 -23.14 94.51
N PRO A 76 -3.03 -22.25 95.33
CA PRO A 76 -2.24 -21.14 94.75
C PRO A 76 -0.84 -20.81 95.35
N SER A 77 -0.18 -19.80 94.74
CA SER A 77 0.80 -18.84 95.33
C SER A 77 2.30 -19.23 95.43
N PRO A 78 3.25 -18.26 95.56
CA PRO A 78 3.35 -16.96 94.85
C PRO A 78 4.81 -16.54 94.47
N ASN A 79 4.99 -15.57 93.56
CA ASN A 79 5.89 -14.39 93.79
C ASN A 79 5.87 -13.29 92.69
N TYR A 80 5.75 -12.03 93.16
CA TYR A 80 6.21 -10.75 92.59
C TYR A 80 5.74 -10.17 91.22
N GLN A 81 4.73 -9.28 91.31
CA GLN A 81 4.66 -7.86 90.89
C GLN A 81 5.66 -7.26 89.86
N ILE A 82 5.33 -6.26 89.01
CA ILE A 82 4.10 -5.51 88.63
C ILE A 82 4.39 -4.85 87.25
N GLY A 83 3.41 -4.78 86.33
CA GLY A 83 3.54 -4.00 85.09
C GLY A 83 2.27 -4.01 84.23
N ARG A 84 1.57 -2.87 84.14
CA ARG A 84 0.25 -2.67 83.52
C ARG A 84 0.11 -3.17 82.06
N SER A 85 -0.91 -3.99 81.81
CA SER A 85 -2.02 -3.68 80.87
C SER A 85 -3.20 -4.61 81.15
N ASP A 86 -4.41 -4.18 80.78
CA ASP A 86 -5.69 -4.88 80.98
C ASP A 86 -5.76 -6.23 80.24
N PRO A 87 -6.66 -7.17 80.63
CA PRO A 87 -6.73 -8.51 80.04
C PRO A 87 -7.06 -8.45 78.54
N GLU A 88 -6.44 -9.34 77.76
CA GLU A 88 -6.76 -9.53 76.36
C GLU A 88 -8.24 -9.91 76.21
N GLU A 89 -9.00 -9.11 75.45
CA GLU A 89 -10.37 -9.46 75.06
C GLU A 89 -10.34 -10.77 74.27
N GLU A 90 -11.03 -11.80 74.76
CA GLU A 90 -11.22 -13.05 74.02
C GLU A 90 -11.95 -12.75 72.71
N SER A 91 -11.20 -12.78 71.60
CA SER A 91 -11.74 -12.40 70.30
C SER A 91 -12.80 -13.41 69.84
N LEU A 92 -14.06 -12.98 69.88
CA LEU A 92 -15.21 -13.67 69.28
C LEU A 92 -14.94 -14.06 67.82
N ILE A 93 -14.82 -15.36 67.55
CA ILE A 93 -14.63 -15.90 66.19
C ILE A 93 -15.99 -16.33 65.63
N PRO A 94 -16.55 -15.65 64.61
CA PRO A 94 -17.85 -16.02 64.06
C PRO A 94 -17.76 -17.25 63.14
N LEU A 95 -18.72 -18.16 63.29
CA LEU A 95 -18.92 -19.28 62.38
C LEU A 95 -19.54 -18.77 61.07
N LYS A 96 -18.99 -19.17 59.92
CA LYS A 96 -19.57 -18.83 58.62
C LYS A 96 -20.71 -19.79 58.28
N ILE A 97 -21.93 -19.28 58.28
CA ILE A 97 -23.14 -20.00 57.86
C ILE A 97 -23.76 -19.22 56.69
N CYS A 98 -24.05 -19.90 55.59
CA CYS A 98 -24.67 -19.31 54.40
C CYS A 98 -25.81 -20.20 53.93
N PHE A 99 -27.01 -19.64 53.77
CA PHE A 99 -28.16 -20.37 53.25
C PHE A 99 -28.66 -19.75 51.94
N ASP A 100 -28.53 -20.49 50.83
CA ASP A 100 -29.09 -20.09 49.55
C ASP A 100 -30.52 -20.64 49.38
N LYS A 101 -31.47 -19.71 49.31
CA LYS A 101 -32.90 -19.99 49.07
C LYS A 101 -33.23 -20.42 47.64
N ALA A 102 -32.37 -20.12 46.65
CA ALA A 102 -32.61 -20.49 45.25
C ALA A 102 -32.30 -21.97 45.04
N GLU A 103 -31.07 -22.38 45.37
CA GLU A 103 -30.60 -23.77 45.24
C GLU A 103 -30.99 -24.67 46.44
N ASN A 104 -31.56 -24.09 47.49
CA ASN A 104 -31.90 -24.76 48.76
C ASN A 104 -30.67 -25.42 49.40
N THR A 105 -29.54 -24.71 49.41
CA THR A 105 -28.26 -25.16 49.94
C THR A 105 -27.91 -24.46 51.25
N LEU A 106 -27.32 -25.20 52.19
CA LEU A 106 -26.78 -24.71 53.44
C LEU A 106 -25.28 -24.99 53.48
N ASP A 107 -24.45 -23.95 53.53
CA ASP A 107 -23.00 -24.05 53.61
C ASP A 107 -22.51 -23.57 54.98
N ILE A 108 -21.67 -24.37 55.63
CA ILE A 108 -21.14 -24.14 56.98
C ILE A 108 -19.63 -24.37 56.94
N ASP A 109 -18.87 -23.32 57.19
CA ASP A 109 -17.41 -23.36 57.14
C ASP A 109 -16.79 -23.00 58.49
N CYS A 110 -16.05 -23.97 59.03
CA CYS A 110 -15.36 -23.90 60.31
C CYS A 110 -13.89 -23.43 60.20
N SER A 111 -13.45 -22.94 59.04
CA SER A 111 -12.06 -22.48 58.75
C SER A 111 -11.53 -21.36 59.65
N HIS A 112 -12.40 -20.55 60.27
CA HIS A 112 -11.96 -19.43 61.12
C HIS A 112 -11.43 -19.87 62.49
N PHE A 113 -11.67 -21.13 62.89
CA PHE A 113 -10.95 -21.70 64.03
C PHE A 113 -9.48 -21.92 63.64
N SER A 114 -8.58 -21.23 64.35
CA SER A 114 -7.13 -21.34 64.14
C SER A 114 -6.66 -22.80 64.06
N ILE A 115 -5.78 -23.10 63.09
CA ILE A 115 -5.29 -24.45 62.78
C ILE A 115 -4.67 -25.16 64.01
N ALA A 116 -4.18 -24.41 65.00
CA ALA A 116 -3.68 -24.95 66.26
C ALA A 116 -4.78 -25.43 67.23
N ASN A 117 -6.01 -24.93 67.10
CA ASN A 117 -7.15 -25.24 67.97
C ASN A 117 -8.16 -26.21 67.35
N VAL A 118 -8.05 -26.57 66.06
CA VAL A 118 -9.00 -27.50 65.41
C VAL A 118 -9.00 -28.89 66.07
N SER A 119 -7.89 -29.32 66.67
CA SER A 119 -7.80 -30.55 67.49
C SER A 119 -8.56 -30.49 68.82
N HIS A 120 -9.05 -29.31 69.22
CA HIS A 120 -9.83 -29.10 70.44
C HIS A 120 -11.32 -28.80 70.18
N LEU A 121 -11.74 -28.73 68.91
CA LEU A 121 -13.15 -28.57 68.55
C LEU A 121 -13.88 -29.92 68.69
N ASN A 122 -14.61 -30.06 69.79
CA ASN A 122 -15.53 -31.16 70.04
C ASN A 122 -16.96 -30.80 69.59
N SER A 123 -17.91 -31.73 69.75
CA SER A 123 -19.31 -31.54 69.35
C SER A 123 -20.02 -30.38 70.04
N SER A 124 -19.58 -29.93 71.23
CA SER A 124 -20.21 -28.81 71.93
C SER A 124 -20.08 -27.46 71.22
N VAL A 125 -19.13 -27.30 70.28
CA VAL A 125 -19.04 -26.10 69.42
C VAL A 125 -20.31 -25.89 68.59
N PHE A 126 -21.04 -26.97 68.29
CA PHE A 126 -22.29 -26.91 67.56
C PHE A 126 -23.51 -26.61 68.45
N ASN A 127 -23.43 -26.85 69.76
CA ASN A 127 -24.53 -26.60 70.70
C ASN A 127 -24.78 -25.09 70.92
N SER A 128 -23.79 -24.27 70.62
CA SER A 128 -23.84 -22.81 70.68
C SER A 128 -24.29 -22.14 69.37
N LEU A 129 -24.79 -22.92 68.39
CA LEU A 129 -25.34 -22.39 67.14
C LEU A 129 -26.77 -21.87 67.29
N PRO A 130 -27.14 -20.80 66.56
CA PRO A 130 -28.49 -20.24 66.56
C PRO A 130 -29.48 -21.15 65.82
N GLN A 131 -30.73 -21.19 66.30
CA GLN A 131 -31.82 -21.86 65.58
C GLN A 131 -32.21 -21.08 64.32
N LEU A 132 -31.80 -21.58 63.15
CA LEU A 132 -32.26 -21.03 61.87
C LEU A 132 -33.73 -21.42 61.67
N ASN A 133 -34.64 -20.44 61.54
CA ASN A 133 -36.07 -20.71 61.26
C ASN A 133 -36.33 -21.08 59.79
N LEU A 134 -35.67 -22.15 59.32
CA LEU A 134 -35.76 -22.69 57.96
C LEU A 134 -36.98 -23.62 57.82
N VAL A 135 -38.18 -23.03 57.84
CA VAL A 135 -39.45 -23.74 57.59
C VAL A 135 -39.56 -24.09 56.09
N ASN A 136 -38.77 -25.06 55.63
CA ASN A 136 -38.69 -25.46 54.23
C ASN A 136 -39.38 -26.81 53.99
N SER A 137 -40.36 -26.81 53.08
CA SER A 137 -41.01 -28.03 52.57
C SER A 137 -40.18 -28.79 51.52
N LYS A 138 -39.06 -28.21 51.06
CA LYS A 138 -38.17 -28.78 50.05
C LYS A 138 -36.91 -29.41 50.69
N PRO A 139 -36.38 -30.53 50.15
CA PRO A 139 -35.16 -31.14 50.67
C PRO A 139 -33.92 -30.26 50.46
N ILE A 140 -33.09 -30.14 51.50
CA ILE A 140 -31.92 -29.24 51.58
C ILE A 140 -30.64 -30.02 51.27
N SER A 141 -29.69 -29.38 50.58
CA SER A 141 -28.32 -29.89 50.44
C SER A 141 -27.39 -29.17 51.41
N VAL A 142 -26.68 -29.92 52.26
CA VAL A 142 -25.80 -29.38 53.30
C VAL A 142 -24.33 -29.59 52.93
N TYR A 143 -23.51 -28.55 53.12
CA TYR A 143 -22.07 -28.54 52.94
C TYR A 143 -21.42 -28.14 54.27
N LEU A 144 -20.52 -29.00 54.78
CA LEU A 144 -19.73 -28.80 55.98
C LEU A 144 -18.26 -28.79 55.57
N LYS A 145 -17.54 -27.71 55.85
CA LYS A 145 -16.15 -27.51 55.42
C LYS A 145 -15.26 -27.20 56.62
N LEU A 146 -14.16 -27.96 56.75
CA LEU A 146 -13.21 -27.88 57.88
C LEU A 146 -13.85 -28.13 59.27
N CYS A 147 -15.09 -28.63 59.32
CA CYS A 147 -15.82 -28.85 60.56
C CYS A 147 -15.48 -30.20 61.22
N PRO A 148 -15.50 -30.29 62.57
CA PRO A 148 -15.31 -31.54 63.28
C PRO A 148 -16.51 -32.47 63.11
N PHE A 149 -16.29 -33.77 63.30
CA PHE A 149 -17.38 -34.75 63.37
C PHE A 149 -18.13 -34.66 64.71
N PRO A 150 -19.44 -35.01 64.76
CA PRO A 150 -20.34 -34.75 65.90
C PRO A 150 -20.07 -35.54 67.20
N GLY A 151 -18.85 -35.99 67.48
CA GLY A 151 -18.39 -36.34 68.83
C GLY A 151 -19.09 -37.52 69.53
N GLY A 152 -19.89 -38.29 68.80
CA GLY A 152 -20.69 -39.42 69.31
C GLY A 152 -22.18 -39.32 68.92
N GLU A 153 -22.65 -38.10 68.65
CA GLU A 153 -24.01 -37.82 68.17
C GLU A 153 -24.14 -37.99 66.65
N SER A 154 -25.38 -37.90 66.14
CA SER A 154 -25.68 -38.00 64.71
C SER A 154 -25.60 -36.64 64.02
N PHE A 155 -25.37 -36.62 62.70
CA PHE A 155 -25.55 -35.42 61.89
C PHE A 155 -27.00 -34.92 61.93
N GLN A 156 -27.99 -35.78 62.17
CA GLN A 156 -29.37 -35.36 62.37
C GLN A 156 -29.55 -34.53 63.65
N SER A 157 -28.92 -34.94 64.76
CA SER A 157 -28.93 -34.19 66.03
C SER A 157 -28.40 -32.77 65.82
N PHE A 158 -27.27 -32.66 65.12
CA PHE A 158 -26.67 -31.39 64.73
C PHE A 158 -27.61 -30.54 63.85
N LEU A 159 -28.18 -31.12 62.79
CA LEU A 159 -29.03 -30.38 61.85
C LEU A 159 -30.38 -29.97 62.46
N GLN A 160 -30.87 -30.70 63.47
CA GLN A 160 -32.03 -30.30 64.27
C GLN A 160 -31.80 -29.02 65.08
N ILE A 161 -30.58 -28.73 65.54
CA ILE A 161 -30.25 -27.44 66.19
C ILE A 161 -30.50 -26.28 65.21
N LEU A 162 -30.23 -26.50 63.92
CA LEU A 162 -30.47 -25.55 62.83
C LEU A 162 -31.88 -25.65 62.23
N ASN A 163 -32.79 -26.41 62.86
CA ASN A 163 -34.15 -26.74 62.36
C ASN A 163 -34.18 -27.39 60.95
N VAL A 164 -33.07 -27.98 60.51
CA VAL A 164 -32.95 -28.67 59.22
C VAL A 164 -33.30 -30.15 59.42
N THR A 165 -34.45 -30.58 58.87
CA THR A 165 -35.00 -31.93 59.08
C THR A 165 -35.14 -32.76 57.80
N ASN A 166 -35.05 -32.14 56.63
CA ASN A 166 -35.25 -32.79 55.33
C ASN A 166 -33.99 -32.66 54.47
N VAL A 167 -33.02 -33.56 54.67
CA VAL A 167 -31.69 -33.52 54.02
C VAL A 167 -31.68 -34.44 52.79
N GLU A 168 -31.37 -33.90 51.61
CA GLU A 168 -31.20 -34.68 50.37
C GLU A 168 -29.73 -34.95 50.04
N SER A 169 -28.83 -34.03 50.37
CA SER A 169 -27.39 -34.19 50.17
C SER A 169 -26.62 -33.73 51.41
N LEU A 170 -25.56 -34.44 51.77
CA LEU A 170 -24.63 -34.07 52.85
C LEU A 170 -23.19 -34.19 52.35
N THR A 171 -22.47 -33.07 52.29
CA THR A 171 -21.07 -32.98 51.88
C THR A 171 -20.23 -32.55 53.07
N ILE A 172 -19.15 -33.27 53.36
CA ILE A 172 -18.22 -33.00 54.47
C ILE A 172 -16.81 -33.02 53.89
N THR A 173 -16.08 -31.90 53.99
CA THR A 173 -14.77 -31.75 53.35
C THR A 173 -13.69 -31.16 54.25
N ASN A 174 -12.45 -31.60 54.02
CA ASN A 174 -11.23 -31.07 54.65
C ASN A 174 -11.22 -31.11 56.19
N SER A 175 -11.99 -31.97 56.84
CA SER A 175 -11.91 -32.16 58.30
C SER A 175 -10.48 -32.55 58.70
N ALA A 176 -9.92 -31.85 59.69
CA ALA A 176 -8.56 -32.07 60.20
C ALA A 176 -8.54 -33.02 61.41
N GLY A 177 -7.35 -33.52 61.75
CA GLY A 177 -7.14 -34.48 62.84
C GLY A 177 -7.22 -35.95 62.38
N ASN A 178 -7.33 -36.87 63.33
CA ASN A 178 -7.61 -38.29 63.07
C ASN A 178 -9.12 -38.51 63.11
N ILE A 179 -9.71 -39.12 62.08
CA ILE A 179 -11.18 -39.20 61.94
C ILE A 179 -11.62 -40.65 62.11
N THR A 180 -12.19 -40.95 63.27
CA THR A 180 -12.86 -42.24 63.54
C THR A 180 -14.36 -42.04 63.36
N LEU A 181 -14.94 -42.66 62.34
CA LEU A 181 -16.38 -42.60 62.11
C LEU A 181 -17.13 -43.57 63.02
N SER A 182 -18.28 -43.13 63.54
CA SER A 182 -19.24 -44.01 64.23
C SER A 182 -20.40 -44.37 63.29
N PRO A 183 -20.92 -45.61 63.32
CA PRO A 183 -22.17 -45.95 62.64
C PRO A 183 -23.39 -45.13 63.09
N SER A 184 -23.33 -44.43 64.23
CA SER A 184 -24.38 -43.50 64.67
C SER A 184 -24.40 -42.16 63.93
N TYR A 185 -23.35 -41.81 63.17
CA TYR A 185 -23.24 -40.48 62.57
C TYR A 185 -24.30 -40.21 61.50
N PHE A 186 -24.76 -41.22 60.76
CA PHE A 186 -25.81 -41.09 59.75
C PHE A 186 -27.19 -41.56 60.23
N ASP A 187 -27.37 -41.77 61.54
CA ASP A 187 -28.68 -42.09 62.12
C ASP A 187 -29.63 -40.88 61.98
N GLY A 188 -30.91 -41.16 61.68
CA GLY A 188 -31.95 -40.14 61.59
C GLY A 188 -32.07 -39.38 60.25
N ILE A 189 -31.22 -39.65 59.25
CA ILE A 189 -31.32 -39.08 57.88
C ILE A 189 -31.61 -40.15 56.79
N PRO A 190 -32.71 -40.92 56.88
CA PRO A 190 -32.93 -42.09 56.00
C PRO A 190 -33.21 -41.75 54.53
N TYR A 191 -33.66 -40.51 54.25
CA TYR A 191 -34.05 -40.05 52.91
C TYR A 191 -32.91 -39.40 52.11
N VAL A 192 -31.69 -39.33 52.68
CA VAL A 192 -30.54 -38.72 52.01
C VAL A 192 -30.18 -39.50 50.74
N LYS A 193 -30.02 -38.77 49.63
CA LYS A 193 -29.76 -39.34 48.29
C LYS A 193 -28.30 -39.20 47.88
N SER A 194 -27.55 -38.29 48.51
CA SER A 194 -26.14 -38.03 48.21
C SER A 194 -25.33 -37.82 49.49
N ILE A 195 -24.20 -38.51 49.62
CA ILE A 195 -23.21 -38.29 50.68
C ILE A 195 -21.84 -38.10 50.03
N SER A 196 -21.14 -37.03 50.40
CA SER A 196 -19.77 -36.77 50.03
C SER A 196 -18.91 -36.61 51.27
N LEU A 197 -17.87 -37.43 51.41
CA LEU A 197 -16.84 -37.31 52.44
C LEU A 197 -15.48 -37.02 51.77
N GLU A 198 -15.39 -36.01 50.92
CA GLU A 198 -14.21 -35.77 50.08
C GLU A 198 -13.06 -35.04 50.81
N SER A 199 -11.81 -35.43 50.51
CA SER A 199 -10.57 -34.77 50.97
C SER A 199 -10.37 -34.69 52.50
N ASN A 200 -11.00 -35.57 53.26
CA ASN A 200 -10.83 -35.66 54.71
C ASN A 200 -9.56 -36.45 55.04
N SER A 201 -8.43 -35.75 55.09
CA SER A 201 -7.10 -36.36 55.20
C SER A 201 -6.85 -37.19 56.48
N GLY A 202 -7.75 -37.14 57.46
CA GLY A 202 -7.74 -37.97 58.66
C GLY A 202 -8.49 -39.31 58.54
N LEU A 203 -9.23 -39.54 57.46
CA LEU A 203 -10.11 -40.71 57.31
C LEU A 203 -9.34 -41.89 56.71
N THR A 204 -9.09 -42.93 57.51
CA THR A 204 -8.22 -44.08 57.17
C THR A 204 -8.95 -45.43 57.06
N GLU A 205 -10.14 -45.54 57.64
CA GLU A 205 -10.98 -46.74 57.68
C GLU A 205 -12.47 -46.34 57.73
N LEU A 206 -13.37 -47.26 57.39
CA LEU A 206 -14.82 -47.10 57.54
C LEU A 206 -15.38 -48.30 58.34
N PRO A 207 -16.15 -48.08 59.41
CA PRO A 207 -16.74 -49.17 60.19
C PRO A 207 -17.83 -49.91 59.40
N ALA A 208 -18.07 -51.16 59.76
CA ALA A 208 -19.28 -51.87 59.34
C ALA A 208 -20.55 -51.08 59.71
N ASP A 209 -21.60 -51.21 58.92
CA ASP A 209 -22.91 -50.57 59.14
C ASP A 209 -22.93 -49.02 59.18
N LEU A 210 -21.87 -48.33 58.75
CA LEU A 210 -21.82 -46.86 58.69
C LEU A 210 -23.04 -46.22 58.01
N PHE A 211 -23.61 -46.91 57.02
CA PHE A 211 -24.72 -46.45 56.20
C PHE A 211 -26.03 -47.24 56.42
N LYS A 212 -26.24 -47.79 57.63
CA LYS A 212 -27.41 -48.66 57.95
C LYS A 212 -28.77 -47.97 57.77
N GLU A 213 -28.90 -46.69 58.11
CA GLU A 213 -30.16 -45.93 58.02
C GLU A 213 -30.34 -45.24 56.65
N THR A 214 -29.26 -44.99 55.89
CA THR A 214 -29.29 -44.18 54.66
C THR A 214 -29.73 -45.01 53.44
N LEU A 215 -30.93 -45.59 53.52
CA LEU A 215 -31.44 -46.58 52.57
C LEU A 215 -31.79 -46.00 51.19
N ASP A 216 -32.01 -44.68 51.08
CA ASP A 216 -32.33 -43.98 49.82
C ASP A 216 -31.11 -43.44 49.06
N LEU A 217 -29.89 -43.69 49.56
CA LEU A 217 -28.64 -43.18 49.00
C LEU A 217 -28.42 -43.66 47.55
N LYS A 218 -28.09 -42.72 46.67
CA LYS A 218 -27.87 -42.91 45.22
C LYS A 218 -26.44 -42.55 44.81
N TYR A 219 -25.82 -41.58 45.48
CA TYR A 219 -24.47 -41.11 45.20
C TYR A 219 -23.66 -41.15 46.49
N LEU A 220 -22.51 -41.81 46.45
CA LEU A 220 -21.55 -41.84 47.55
C LEU A 220 -20.15 -41.56 47.00
N THR A 221 -19.51 -40.50 47.48
CA THR A 221 -18.09 -40.25 47.24
C THR A 221 -17.30 -40.25 48.54
N LEU A 222 -16.19 -40.98 48.50
CA LEU A 222 -15.19 -41.12 49.54
C LEU A 222 -13.82 -40.69 49.00
N ARG A 223 -13.81 -39.81 47.98
CA ARG A 223 -12.64 -39.41 47.20
C ARG A 223 -11.60 -38.66 48.03
N GLY A 224 -10.31 -38.88 47.76
CA GLY A 224 -9.22 -38.04 48.30
C GLY A 224 -8.91 -38.24 49.78
N ASN A 225 -9.39 -39.34 50.39
CA ASN A 225 -9.10 -39.68 51.78
C ASN A 225 -7.82 -40.53 51.88
N LYS A 226 -7.56 -41.11 53.05
CA LYS A 226 -6.44 -42.04 53.28
C LYS A 226 -6.93 -43.47 53.56
N ILE A 227 -8.09 -43.85 53.02
CA ILE A 227 -8.70 -45.16 53.29
C ILE A 227 -7.78 -46.27 52.78
N THR A 228 -7.42 -47.21 53.67
CA THR A 228 -6.47 -48.30 53.37
C THR A 228 -7.14 -49.65 53.13
N GLN A 229 -8.26 -49.90 53.82
CA GLN A 229 -9.10 -51.09 53.72
C GLN A 229 -10.58 -50.70 53.90
N LEU A 230 -11.49 -51.57 53.49
CA LEU A 230 -12.94 -51.42 53.62
C LEU A 230 -13.53 -52.68 54.26
N ASP A 231 -14.38 -52.53 55.28
CA ASP A 231 -15.14 -53.66 55.81
C ASP A 231 -16.14 -54.19 54.77
N VAL A 232 -16.19 -55.51 54.59
CA VAL A 232 -17.05 -56.18 53.61
C VAL A 232 -18.55 -55.84 53.74
N ASN A 233 -19.00 -55.39 54.91
CA ASN A 233 -20.37 -55.02 55.21
C ASN A 233 -20.67 -53.51 55.09
N VAL A 234 -19.68 -52.63 54.89
CA VAL A 234 -19.89 -51.17 54.96
C VAL A 234 -21.00 -50.66 54.03
N PHE A 235 -21.16 -51.26 52.85
CA PHE A 235 -22.18 -50.88 51.86
C PHE A 235 -23.40 -51.82 51.81
N ARG A 236 -23.57 -52.77 52.75
CA ARG A 236 -24.55 -53.87 52.61
C ARG A 236 -26.02 -53.45 52.50
N HIS A 237 -26.36 -52.26 52.99
CA HIS A 237 -27.72 -51.72 52.96
C HIS A 237 -28.02 -50.83 51.73
N LEU A 238 -27.00 -50.43 50.97
CA LEU A 238 -27.05 -49.39 49.94
C LEU A 238 -27.61 -49.86 48.59
N LYS A 239 -28.74 -50.58 48.61
CA LYS A 239 -29.34 -51.24 47.42
C LYS A 239 -29.77 -50.27 46.30
N LYS A 240 -29.96 -48.99 46.62
CA LYS A 240 -30.35 -47.91 45.68
C LYS A 240 -29.16 -47.12 45.13
N LEU A 241 -27.93 -47.41 45.56
CA LEU A 241 -26.73 -46.71 45.14
C LEU A 241 -26.48 -46.89 43.64
N LYS A 242 -26.23 -45.78 42.95
CA LYS A 242 -25.97 -45.72 41.50
C LYS A 242 -24.52 -45.38 41.21
N THR A 243 -23.92 -44.50 42.01
CA THR A 243 -22.55 -44.03 41.83
C THR A 243 -21.77 -44.21 43.13
N LEU A 244 -20.60 -44.82 43.02
CA LEU A 244 -19.64 -45.00 44.12
C LEU A 244 -18.25 -44.53 43.66
N ASP A 245 -17.73 -43.48 44.29
CA ASP A 245 -16.36 -43.00 44.08
C ASP A 245 -15.49 -43.30 45.32
N LEU A 246 -14.51 -44.18 45.11
CA LEU A 246 -13.48 -44.57 46.08
C LEU A 246 -12.09 -44.03 45.69
N GLY A 247 -12.02 -43.11 44.73
CA GLY A 247 -10.80 -42.70 44.08
C GLY A 247 -9.87 -41.84 44.93
N ASN A 248 -8.60 -41.72 44.53
CA ASN A 248 -7.55 -41.03 45.29
C ASN A 248 -7.45 -41.49 46.76
N ASN A 249 -7.55 -42.80 47.01
CA ASN A 249 -7.36 -43.40 48.33
C ASN A 249 -6.08 -44.27 48.39
N GLN A 250 -5.92 -45.05 49.45
CA GLN A 250 -4.78 -45.94 49.67
C GLN A 250 -5.18 -47.43 49.66
N ILE A 251 -6.35 -47.76 49.10
CA ILE A 251 -6.94 -49.11 49.11
C ILE A 251 -6.01 -50.06 48.36
N SER A 252 -5.59 -51.14 49.02
CA SER A 252 -4.64 -52.12 48.48
C SER A 252 -5.30 -53.38 47.92
N GLU A 253 -6.48 -53.73 48.43
CA GLU A 253 -7.31 -54.87 48.01
C GLU A 253 -8.81 -54.54 48.15
N LEU A 254 -9.66 -55.28 47.43
CA LEU A 254 -11.13 -55.21 47.54
C LEU A 254 -11.69 -56.64 47.58
N ASP A 255 -12.46 -56.96 48.63
CA ASP A 255 -13.15 -58.25 48.73
C ASP A 255 -14.29 -58.32 47.69
N PRO A 256 -14.42 -59.39 46.89
CA PRO A 256 -15.49 -59.55 45.90
C PRO A 256 -16.93 -59.35 46.41
N ARG A 257 -17.17 -59.50 47.72
CA ARG A 257 -18.47 -59.33 48.37
C ARG A 257 -18.79 -57.87 48.70
N ILE A 258 -17.82 -56.95 48.64
CA ILE A 258 -18.00 -55.52 48.99
C ILE A 258 -19.12 -54.84 48.17
N PHE A 259 -19.32 -55.30 46.93
CA PHE A 259 -20.36 -54.80 46.02
C PHE A 259 -21.61 -55.71 45.93
N GLN A 260 -21.68 -56.81 46.70
CA GLN A 260 -22.71 -57.85 46.56
C GLN A 260 -24.15 -57.34 46.67
N ASN A 261 -24.38 -56.29 47.45
CA ASN A 261 -25.71 -55.70 47.66
C ASN A 261 -25.99 -54.46 46.79
N LEU A 262 -25.02 -53.99 46.00
CA LEU A 262 -25.12 -52.76 45.20
C LEU A 262 -25.80 -52.99 43.84
N THR A 263 -26.98 -53.60 43.86
CA THR A 263 -27.67 -54.09 42.64
C THR A 263 -28.07 -52.98 41.65
N SER A 264 -28.16 -51.72 42.13
CA SER A 264 -28.48 -50.53 41.33
C SER A 264 -27.24 -49.81 40.77
N LEU A 265 -26.02 -50.27 41.06
CA LEU A 265 -24.79 -49.56 40.73
C LEU A 265 -24.58 -49.47 39.21
N LYS A 266 -24.18 -48.28 38.76
CA LYS A 266 -23.94 -47.92 37.36
C LYS A 266 -22.57 -47.31 37.13
N ASP A 267 -22.09 -46.52 38.09
CA ASP A 267 -20.83 -45.79 37.96
C ASP A 267 -19.93 -46.14 39.15
N LEU A 268 -18.79 -46.76 38.87
CA LEU A 268 -17.79 -47.13 39.87
C LEU A 268 -16.46 -46.49 39.53
N ASN A 269 -15.96 -45.65 40.45
CA ASN A 269 -14.63 -45.08 40.36
C ASN A 269 -13.74 -45.66 41.47
N ILE A 270 -12.63 -46.29 41.10
CA ILE A 270 -11.61 -46.82 42.01
C ILE A 270 -10.22 -46.25 41.69
N ASP A 271 -10.15 -45.10 41.01
CA ASP A 271 -8.91 -44.52 40.49
C ASP A 271 -7.88 -44.12 41.56
N HIS A 272 -6.61 -44.07 41.16
CA HIS A 272 -5.45 -43.64 41.95
C HIS A 272 -5.33 -44.35 43.33
N ASN A 273 -5.81 -45.58 43.44
CA ASN A 273 -5.63 -46.47 44.59
C ASN A 273 -4.36 -47.31 44.51
N ARG A 274 -4.09 -48.12 45.54
CA ARG A 274 -2.92 -49.02 45.64
C ARG A 274 -3.20 -50.45 45.17
N LEU A 275 -4.35 -50.69 44.52
CA LEU A 275 -4.78 -51.99 43.99
C LEU A 275 -3.71 -52.61 43.08
N VAL A 276 -3.36 -53.87 43.37
CA VAL A 276 -2.34 -54.63 42.63
C VAL A 276 -2.97 -55.69 41.70
N ASN A 277 -4.19 -56.15 42.00
CA ASN A 277 -4.93 -57.12 41.18
C ASN A 277 -6.43 -56.73 41.10
N LEU A 278 -7.08 -57.08 40.00
CA LEU A 278 -8.54 -57.04 39.81
C LEU A 278 -8.92 -58.37 39.17
N THR A 279 -9.67 -59.17 39.91
CA THR A 279 -10.16 -60.48 39.43
C THR A 279 -11.60 -60.36 38.94
N ARG A 280 -12.01 -61.19 37.98
CA ARG A 280 -13.41 -61.24 37.51
C ARG A 280 -14.45 -61.28 38.64
N ALA A 281 -14.17 -62.03 39.71
CA ALA A 281 -15.06 -62.21 40.87
C ALA A 281 -15.50 -60.88 41.52
N LEU A 282 -14.67 -59.82 41.46
CA LEU A 282 -15.00 -58.50 42.00
C LEU A 282 -16.19 -57.84 41.28
N PHE A 283 -16.36 -58.15 40.00
CA PHE A 283 -17.33 -57.54 39.11
C PHE A 283 -18.61 -58.37 38.90
N THR A 284 -18.59 -59.66 39.26
CA THR A 284 -19.70 -60.61 39.08
C THR A 284 -21.03 -60.15 39.70
N ASN A 285 -21.00 -59.39 40.80
CA ASN A 285 -22.20 -58.88 41.48
C ASN A 285 -22.71 -57.52 40.94
N VAL A 286 -21.99 -56.87 40.01
CA VAL A 286 -22.33 -55.54 39.48
C VAL A 286 -22.48 -55.52 37.93
N PRO A 287 -23.26 -56.43 37.32
CA PRO A 287 -23.45 -56.51 35.87
C PRO A 287 -24.21 -55.32 35.26
N ASN A 288 -24.71 -54.40 36.11
CA ASN A 288 -25.41 -53.18 35.72
C ASN A 288 -24.48 -51.97 35.53
N LEU A 289 -23.16 -52.11 35.78
CA LEU A 289 -22.20 -51.03 35.54
C LEU A 289 -22.22 -50.55 34.08
N VAL A 290 -22.17 -49.24 33.95
CA VAL A 290 -22.17 -48.43 32.73
C VAL A 290 -20.83 -47.71 32.59
N THR A 291 -20.29 -47.20 33.71
CA THR A 291 -19.02 -46.48 33.78
C THR A 291 -18.10 -47.15 34.79
N LEU A 292 -16.85 -47.42 34.38
CA LEU A 292 -15.79 -47.91 35.25
C LEU A 292 -14.52 -47.09 35.05
N ASP A 293 -13.97 -46.56 36.13
CA ASP A 293 -12.66 -45.90 36.13
C ASP A 293 -11.68 -46.67 37.03
N ILE A 294 -10.62 -47.21 36.41
CA ILE A 294 -9.52 -47.94 37.04
C ILE A 294 -8.18 -47.22 36.88
N SER A 295 -8.21 -45.91 36.61
CA SER A 295 -6.99 -45.15 36.34
C SER A 295 -6.04 -45.14 37.54
N GLY A 296 -4.73 -45.08 37.33
CA GLY A 296 -3.74 -44.86 38.39
C GLY A 296 -3.51 -46.02 39.38
N ILE A 297 -4.14 -47.18 39.18
CA ILE A 297 -3.88 -48.38 39.99
C ILE A 297 -2.48 -48.96 39.75
N LYS A 298 -1.96 -49.72 40.71
CA LYS A 298 -0.59 -50.26 40.72
C LYS A 298 -0.44 -51.64 40.09
N MET A 299 -1.36 -52.02 39.20
CA MET A 299 -1.37 -53.32 38.53
C MET A 299 -0.51 -53.31 37.25
N SER A 300 0.27 -54.37 37.06
CA SER A 300 1.12 -54.61 35.88
C SER A 300 0.50 -55.55 34.83
N VAL A 301 -0.38 -56.48 35.23
CA VAL A 301 -1.01 -57.49 34.36
C VAL A 301 -2.49 -57.63 34.72
N LEU A 302 -3.34 -57.58 33.70
CA LEU A 302 -4.80 -57.70 33.82
C LEU A 302 -5.26 -59.14 33.50
N GLU A 303 -6.22 -59.69 34.24
CA GLU A 303 -6.77 -61.04 34.01
C GLU A 303 -7.59 -61.09 32.71
N SER A 304 -7.51 -62.20 31.96
CA SER A 304 -8.41 -62.48 30.82
C SER A 304 -9.86 -62.61 31.33
N GLY A 305 -10.81 -62.03 30.60
CA GLY A 305 -12.23 -62.04 30.99
C GLY A 305 -12.57 -61.27 32.28
N VAL A 306 -11.69 -60.41 32.81
CA VAL A 306 -11.96 -59.63 34.05
C VAL A 306 -13.24 -58.79 33.98
N PHE A 307 -13.63 -58.33 32.78
CA PHE A 307 -14.85 -57.55 32.54
C PHE A 307 -16.00 -58.36 31.92
N ASP A 308 -15.91 -59.69 31.85
CA ASP A 308 -16.90 -60.55 31.16
C ASP A 308 -18.33 -60.38 31.71
N ASP A 309 -18.46 -60.17 33.02
CA ASP A 309 -19.74 -60.00 33.71
C ASP A 309 -20.31 -58.56 33.55
N LEU A 310 -19.50 -57.59 33.08
CA LEU A 310 -19.87 -56.18 32.91
C LEU A 310 -20.58 -55.93 31.57
N VAL A 311 -21.60 -56.74 31.27
CA VAL A 311 -22.29 -56.77 29.96
C VAL A 311 -22.96 -55.45 29.55
N LYS A 312 -23.19 -54.52 30.49
CA LYS A 312 -23.76 -53.18 30.23
C LYS A 312 -22.73 -52.04 30.19
N LEU A 313 -21.43 -52.35 30.32
CA LEU A 313 -20.37 -51.35 30.36
C LEU A 313 -20.33 -50.55 29.05
N LYS A 314 -20.35 -49.22 29.17
CA LYS A 314 -20.32 -48.26 28.06
C LYS A 314 -19.06 -47.41 28.03
N ILE A 315 -18.50 -47.10 29.18
CA ILE A 315 -17.35 -46.21 29.33
C ILE A 315 -16.32 -46.88 30.24
N LEU A 316 -15.08 -47.03 29.73
CA LEU A 316 -13.93 -47.48 30.50
C LEU A 316 -12.81 -46.45 30.46
N HIS A 317 -12.34 -46.03 31.64
CA HIS A 317 -11.14 -45.24 31.80
C HIS A 317 -10.05 -46.07 32.49
N ALA A 318 -8.83 -46.07 31.94
CA ALA A 318 -7.69 -46.81 32.46
C ALA A 318 -6.37 -46.03 32.33
N HIS A 319 -6.41 -44.73 32.64
CA HIS A 319 -5.27 -43.82 32.54
C HIS A 319 -4.19 -44.13 33.60
N LYS A 320 -2.93 -43.77 33.38
CA LYS A 320 -1.79 -43.90 34.32
C LYS A 320 -1.63 -45.28 34.98
N THR A 321 -2.11 -46.33 34.34
CA THR A 321 -1.93 -47.72 34.75
C THR A 321 -0.47 -48.16 34.52
N GLN A 322 -0.11 -49.42 34.83
CA GLN A 322 1.25 -49.95 34.62
C GLN A 322 1.27 -51.15 33.66
N PHE A 323 0.22 -51.35 32.87
CA PHE A 323 0.14 -52.49 31.95
C PHE A 323 1.20 -52.41 30.86
N GLN A 324 1.74 -53.57 30.47
CA GLN A 324 2.63 -53.70 29.30
C GLN A 324 1.88 -54.09 28.02
N THR A 325 0.75 -54.80 28.18
CA THR A 325 -0.20 -55.22 27.15
C THR A 325 -1.57 -55.48 27.80
N PHE A 326 -2.62 -55.61 26.99
CA PHE A 326 -3.92 -56.14 27.41
C PHE A 326 -4.06 -57.63 27.00
N PRO A 327 -4.98 -58.39 27.63
CA PRO A 327 -5.50 -59.64 27.08
C PRO A 327 -6.26 -59.41 25.77
N ALA A 328 -6.17 -60.34 24.82
CA ALA A 328 -6.81 -60.20 23.50
C ALA A 328 -8.35 -60.30 23.55
N ASP A 329 -8.88 -61.01 24.54
CA ASP A 329 -10.30 -61.30 24.75
C ASP A 329 -11.00 -60.32 25.72
N LEU A 330 -10.30 -59.27 26.16
CA LEU A 330 -10.73 -58.38 27.24
C LEU A 330 -12.13 -57.77 27.06
N PHE A 331 -12.49 -57.43 25.82
CA PHE A 331 -13.79 -56.83 25.47
C PHE A 331 -14.71 -57.81 24.72
N SER A 332 -14.46 -59.12 24.84
CA SER A 332 -15.21 -60.14 24.10
C SER A 332 -16.69 -60.21 24.48
N LYS A 333 -17.06 -59.87 25.73
CA LYS A 333 -18.46 -59.84 26.23
C LYS A 333 -19.06 -58.44 26.39
N THR A 334 -18.25 -57.39 26.53
CA THR A 334 -18.70 -56.01 26.78
C THR A 334 -19.20 -55.32 25.49
N LYS A 335 -20.25 -55.85 24.85
CA LYS A 335 -20.73 -55.38 23.53
C LYS A 335 -21.49 -54.05 23.54
N GLU A 336 -21.82 -53.54 24.73
CA GLU A 336 -22.39 -52.20 24.92
C GLU A 336 -21.33 -51.08 24.95
N LEU A 337 -20.04 -51.41 24.93
CA LEU A 337 -18.92 -50.48 25.09
C LEU A 337 -18.94 -49.41 23.98
N GLN A 338 -18.89 -48.14 24.38
CA GLN A 338 -19.03 -46.95 23.51
C GLN A 338 -17.77 -46.09 23.52
N GLU A 339 -17.12 -45.96 24.67
CA GLU A 339 -15.94 -45.12 24.85
C GLU A 339 -14.87 -45.83 25.69
N ILE A 340 -13.62 -45.76 25.21
CA ILE A 340 -12.45 -46.29 25.89
C ILE A 340 -11.40 -45.19 25.93
N LYS A 341 -10.96 -44.79 27.13
CA LYS A 341 -9.85 -43.85 27.30
C LYS A 341 -8.67 -44.47 28.06
N ILE A 342 -7.49 -44.38 27.45
CA ILE A 342 -6.22 -44.91 27.95
C ILE A 342 -5.15 -43.84 27.72
N PHE A 343 -4.50 -43.35 28.78
CA PHE A 343 -3.46 -42.33 28.68
C PHE A 343 -2.33 -42.68 29.63
N TYR A 344 -1.08 -42.69 29.19
CA TYR A 344 0.07 -43.00 30.05
C TYR A 344 1.01 -41.80 30.16
N HIS A 345 1.62 -41.57 31.32
CA HIS A 345 2.67 -40.55 31.47
C HIS A 345 4.10 -41.11 31.46
N LYS A 346 4.28 -42.45 31.48
CA LYS A 346 5.61 -43.10 31.58
C LYS A 346 5.77 -44.39 30.74
N GLY A 347 4.97 -44.55 29.68
CA GLY A 347 5.29 -45.49 28.59
C GLY A 347 5.40 -46.99 28.93
N SER A 348 4.61 -47.52 29.87
CA SER A 348 4.66 -48.98 30.14
C SER A 348 3.98 -49.82 29.06
N LEU A 349 2.90 -49.32 28.42
CA LEU A 349 2.19 -50.05 27.38
C LEU A 349 3.02 -50.04 26.08
N VAL A 350 3.52 -51.23 25.69
CA VAL A 350 4.42 -51.43 24.53
C VAL A 350 3.69 -52.03 23.33
N LYS A 351 2.61 -52.80 23.56
CA LYS A 351 1.88 -53.48 22.48
C LYS A 351 0.38 -53.55 22.78
N LEU A 352 -0.42 -53.53 21.72
CA LEU A 352 -1.83 -53.94 21.73
C LEU A 352 -1.97 -55.33 21.08
N PRO A 353 -2.79 -56.23 21.63
CA PRO A 353 -3.07 -57.52 21.01
C PRO A 353 -3.97 -57.37 19.77
N SER A 354 -3.91 -58.37 18.88
CA SER A 354 -4.83 -58.49 17.74
C SER A 354 -6.28 -58.39 18.18
N ALA A 355 -7.10 -57.76 17.34
CA ALA A 355 -8.55 -57.67 17.47
C ALA A 355 -9.10 -57.10 18.79
N LEU A 356 -8.29 -56.39 19.60
CA LEU A 356 -8.69 -55.90 20.93
C LEU A 356 -10.01 -55.11 20.93
N PHE A 357 -10.20 -54.26 19.92
CA PHE A 357 -11.40 -53.43 19.77
C PHE A 357 -12.29 -53.89 18.61
N SER A 358 -12.11 -55.11 18.10
CA SER A 358 -12.93 -55.67 17.03
C SER A 358 -14.30 -56.13 17.51
N ASN A 359 -15.27 -56.14 16.60
CA ASN A 359 -16.63 -56.64 16.85
C ASN A 359 -17.30 -55.95 18.06
N LEU A 360 -17.12 -54.64 18.22
CA LEU A 360 -17.77 -53.82 19.24
C LEU A 360 -18.82 -52.90 18.55
N PRO A 361 -20.09 -53.37 18.40
CA PRO A 361 -21.08 -52.76 17.51
C PRO A 361 -21.61 -51.41 17.99
N ASN A 362 -21.19 -50.94 19.17
CA ASN A 362 -21.59 -49.67 19.77
C ASN A 362 -20.39 -48.75 20.07
N LEU A 363 -19.16 -49.18 19.75
CA LEU A 363 -17.95 -48.41 19.99
C LEU A 363 -17.95 -47.16 19.09
N LYS A 364 -17.85 -45.99 19.72
CA LYS A 364 -17.85 -44.67 19.07
C LYS A 364 -16.54 -43.93 19.23
N LYS A 365 -15.85 -44.13 20.36
CA LYS A 365 -14.64 -43.39 20.69
C LYS A 365 -13.56 -44.29 21.29
N VAL A 366 -12.36 -44.22 20.71
CA VAL A 366 -11.15 -44.81 21.27
C VAL A 366 -10.09 -43.71 21.37
N ASP A 367 -9.54 -43.56 22.57
CA ASP A 367 -8.58 -42.51 22.90
C ASP A 367 -7.39 -43.16 23.62
N ILE A 368 -6.28 -43.39 22.91
CA ILE A 368 -5.07 -44.05 23.44
C ILE A 368 -3.90 -43.09 23.23
N ARG A 369 -3.32 -42.57 24.32
CA ARG A 369 -2.30 -41.50 24.24
C ARG A 369 -1.04 -41.76 25.05
N GLN A 370 0.08 -41.21 24.58
CA GLN A 370 1.36 -41.09 25.29
C GLN A 370 1.94 -42.44 25.80
N THR A 371 1.82 -43.49 24.97
CA THR A 371 2.34 -44.84 25.30
C THR A 371 3.69 -45.10 24.62
N SER A 372 4.22 -46.32 24.74
CA SER A 372 5.44 -46.75 24.03
C SER A 372 5.15 -47.82 22.98
N ILE A 373 3.95 -47.78 22.39
CA ILE A 373 3.57 -48.60 21.25
C ILE A 373 4.51 -48.34 20.07
N GLU A 374 5.05 -49.43 19.50
CA GLU A 374 5.94 -49.41 18.33
C GLU A 374 5.20 -49.82 17.04
N GLU A 375 4.18 -50.67 17.15
CA GLU A 375 3.36 -51.20 16.05
C GLU A 375 1.88 -51.36 16.47
N LEU A 376 0.97 -51.27 15.50
CA LEU A 376 -0.47 -51.51 15.69
C LEU A 376 -0.91 -52.74 14.87
N PRO A 377 -1.71 -53.67 15.44
CA PRO A 377 -2.30 -54.76 14.67
C PRO A 377 -3.23 -54.25 13.57
N PHE A 378 -3.14 -54.84 12.38
CA PHE A 378 -3.96 -54.46 11.22
C PHE A 378 -5.47 -54.73 11.40
N ASP A 379 -5.85 -55.59 12.36
CA ASP A 379 -7.22 -56.02 12.65
C ASP A 379 -7.85 -55.26 13.83
N LEU A 380 -7.13 -54.32 14.45
CA LEU A 380 -7.43 -53.75 15.77
C LEU A 380 -8.88 -53.22 15.93
N PHE A 381 -9.48 -52.69 14.87
CA PHE A 381 -10.82 -52.07 14.85
C PHE A 381 -11.84 -52.78 13.94
N TRP A 382 -11.53 -53.97 13.40
CA TRP A 382 -12.41 -54.66 12.43
C TRP A 382 -13.83 -54.91 12.98
N ASN A 383 -14.84 -54.69 12.12
CA ASN A 383 -16.26 -54.78 12.42
C ASN A 383 -16.77 -53.85 13.56
N SER A 384 -15.99 -52.84 13.98
CA SER A 384 -16.43 -51.79 14.93
C SER A 384 -16.88 -50.54 14.19
N THR A 385 -17.89 -50.72 13.33
CA THR A 385 -18.29 -49.80 12.26
C THR A 385 -18.87 -48.45 12.71
N LYS A 386 -19.20 -48.28 14.00
CA LYS A 386 -19.71 -47.01 14.57
C LYS A 386 -18.61 -46.10 15.13
N LEU A 387 -17.33 -46.46 14.98
CA LEU A 387 -16.21 -45.67 15.49
C LEU A 387 -16.17 -44.31 14.78
N ALA A 388 -16.45 -43.24 15.52
CA ALA A 388 -16.56 -41.87 15.04
C ALA A 388 -15.35 -41.00 15.43
N THR A 389 -14.69 -41.30 16.54
CA THR A 389 -13.51 -40.58 17.02
C THR A 389 -12.41 -41.55 17.40
N LEU A 390 -11.23 -41.39 16.80
CA LEU A 390 -10.05 -42.19 17.09
C LEU A 390 -8.86 -41.25 17.35
N SER A 391 -8.23 -41.39 18.52
CA SER A 391 -6.98 -40.72 18.85
C SER A 391 -5.94 -41.73 19.28
N LEU A 392 -4.80 -41.70 18.61
CA LEU A 392 -3.63 -42.56 18.79
C LEU A 392 -2.38 -41.65 18.82
N THR A 393 -2.34 -40.68 19.73
CA THR A 393 -1.33 -39.60 19.76
C THR A 393 -0.21 -39.83 20.78
N GLY A 394 0.99 -39.33 20.49
CA GLY A 394 2.11 -39.31 21.44
C GLY A 394 2.89 -40.63 21.55
N HIS A 395 2.68 -41.58 20.65
CA HIS A 395 3.45 -42.84 20.59
C HIS A 395 4.75 -42.60 19.81
N ARG A 396 5.73 -41.96 20.45
CA ARG A 396 7.00 -41.50 19.85
C ARG A 396 7.83 -42.56 19.10
N LYS A 397 7.48 -43.85 19.21
CA LYS A 397 8.11 -44.98 18.52
C LYS A 397 7.29 -45.56 17.36
N LEU A 398 6.00 -45.22 17.25
CA LEU A 398 5.12 -45.70 16.18
C LEU A 398 5.52 -45.04 14.86
N LYS A 399 6.18 -45.81 13.97
CA LYS A 399 6.80 -45.32 12.73
C LYS A 399 5.91 -45.39 11.49
N THR A 400 4.91 -46.27 11.49
CA THR A 400 3.98 -46.50 10.37
C THR A 400 2.70 -47.16 10.87
N ILE A 401 1.67 -47.15 10.04
CA ILE A 401 0.44 -47.95 10.15
C ILE A 401 0.21 -48.72 8.85
N THR A 402 -0.81 -49.58 8.80
CA THR A 402 -1.23 -50.29 7.57
C THR A 402 -2.56 -49.76 7.04
N SER A 403 -2.83 -49.94 5.75
CA SER A 403 -4.08 -49.55 5.08
C SER A 403 -5.33 -50.28 5.62
N GLU A 404 -5.14 -51.50 6.14
CA GLU A 404 -6.22 -52.38 6.59
C GLU A 404 -6.75 -52.00 7.98
N LEU A 405 -5.98 -51.21 8.75
CA LEU A 405 -6.31 -50.75 10.10
C LEU A 405 -7.67 -50.03 10.17
N PHE A 406 -8.01 -49.29 9.11
CA PHE A 406 -9.20 -48.44 9.02
C PHE A 406 -10.30 -49.00 8.09
N ARG A 407 -10.14 -50.22 7.57
CA ARG A 407 -11.00 -50.85 6.54
C ARG A 407 -12.51 -50.72 6.80
N ASP A 408 -12.93 -50.87 8.06
CA ASP A 408 -14.34 -50.90 8.46
C ASP A 408 -14.79 -49.60 9.16
N CYS A 409 -13.89 -48.61 9.34
CA CYS A 409 -14.10 -47.40 10.13
C CYS A 409 -14.81 -46.27 9.37
N LYS A 410 -15.85 -46.60 8.59
CA LYS A 410 -16.51 -45.67 7.65
C LYS A 410 -17.26 -44.49 8.29
N GLU A 411 -17.59 -44.60 9.58
CA GLU A 411 -18.25 -43.53 10.35
C GLU A 411 -17.25 -42.57 11.04
N LEU A 412 -15.95 -42.74 10.84
CA LEU A 412 -14.92 -41.93 11.49
C LEU A 412 -14.95 -40.49 10.98
N THR A 413 -15.16 -39.52 11.88
CA THR A 413 -15.16 -38.08 11.58
C THR A 413 -13.90 -37.38 12.06
N ILE A 414 -13.30 -37.84 13.18
CA ILE A 414 -12.10 -37.26 13.77
C ILE A 414 -11.02 -38.34 13.93
N LEU A 415 -9.87 -38.12 13.31
CA LEU A 415 -8.68 -38.98 13.40
C LEU A 415 -7.45 -38.17 13.86
N ASP A 416 -6.98 -38.48 15.06
CA ASP A 416 -5.80 -37.86 15.66
C ASP A 416 -4.63 -38.85 15.74
N LEU A 417 -3.61 -38.58 14.92
CA LEU A 417 -2.37 -39.34 14.76
C LEU A 417 -1.14 -38.47 15.08
N SER A 418 -1.32 -37.42 15.89
CA SER A 418 -0.28 -36.45 16.24
C SER A 418 0.82 -37.00 17.18
N ASP A 419 1.96 -36.30 17.28
CA ASP A 419 3.07 -36.56 18.20
C ASP A 419 3.63 -38.00 18.17
N ASN A 420 3.49 -38.70 17.04
CA ASN A 420 4.00 -40.04 16.82
C ASN A 420 5.41 -40.01 16.17
N GLY A 421 5.86 -41.17 15.66
CA GLY A 421 7.13 -41.32 14.97
C GLY A 421 7.02 -41.42 13.45
N PHE A 422 5.89 -41.05 12.82
CA PHE A 422 5.62 -41.36 11.41
C PHE A 422 6.65 -40.72 10.47
N GLU A 423 7.48 -41.56 9.85
CA GLU A 423 8.48 -41.17 8.84
C GLU A 423 7.87 -41.16 7.42
N SER A 424 6.88 -42.04 7.20
CA SER A 424 6.04 -42.11 6.01
C SER A 424 4.69 -42.77 6.34
N LEU A 425 3.68 -42.58 5.49
CA LEU A 425 2.42 -43.32 5.53
C LEU A 425 2.21 -44.09 4.21
N PRO A 426 1.49 -45.23 4.22
CA PRO A 426 1.08 -45.91 3.00
C PRO A 426 0.18 -45.05 2.11
N GLU A 427 0.19 -45.32 0.80
CA GLU A 427 -0.80 -44.76 -0.13
C GLU A 427 -2.20 -45.30 0.20
N ASN A 428 -3.23 -44.47 -0.03
CA ASN A 428 -4.64 -44.79 0.24
C ASN A 428 -4.94 -45.22 1.70
N VAL A 429 -4.07 -44.92 2.66
CA VAL A 429 -4.24 -45.33 4.08
C VAL A 429 -5.54 -44.81 4.69
N PHE A 430 -6.04 -43.66 4.23
CA PHE A 430 -7.31 -43.06 4.67
C PHE A 430 -8.50 -43.36 3.74
N GLY A 431 -8.32 -44.18 2.68
CA GLY A 431 -9.28 -44.31 1.57
C GLY A 431 -10.67 -44.86 1.91
N PHE A 432 -10.85 -45.44 3.10
CA PHE A 432 -12.15 -45.91 3.60
C PHE A 432 -12.88 -44.89 4.49
N LEU A 433 -12.25 -43.76 4.81
CA LEU A 433 -12.72 -42.79 5.80
C LEU A 433 -13.58 -41.69 5.15
N GLU A 434 -14.59 -42.08 4.38
CA GLU A 434 -15.43 -41.21 3.53
C GLU A 434 -16.14 -40.05 4.29
N LYS A 435 -16.25 -40.15 5.63
CA LYS A 435 -16.87 -39.17 6.55
C LYS A 435 -15.87 -38.34 7.37
N LEU A 436 -14.56 -38.49 7.13
CA LEU A 436 -13.53 -37.81 7.91
C LEU A 436 -13.59 -36.29 7.67
N THR A 437 -13.80 -35.52 8.74
CA THR A 437 -13.82 -34.04 8.71
C THR A 437 -12.56 -33.44 9.30
N GLU A 438 -11.90 -34.11 10.27
CA GLU A 438 -10.68 -33.64 10.92
C GLU A 438 -9.60 -34.72 10.94
N LEU A 439 -8.41 -34.39 10.40
CA LEU A 439 -7.22 -35.23 10.40
C LEU A 439 -6.04 -34.48 11.01
N ASN A 440 -5.51 -35.01 12.10
CA ASN A 440 -4.34 -34.45 12.78
C ASN A 440 -3.11 -35.37 12.64
N LEU A 441 -2.08 -34.88 11.95
CA LEU A 441 -0.78 -35.51 11.72
C LEU A 441 0.38 -34.64 12.25
N ASN A 442 0.09 -33.66 13.12
CA ASN A 442 1.07 -32.77 13.77
C ASN A 442 2.22 -33.54 14.45
N GLY A 443 3.42 -32.95 14.48
CA GLY A 443 4.49 -33.42 15.39
C GLY A 443 5.11 -34.76 15.01
N ASN A 444 4.96 -35.16 13.74
CA ASN A 444 5.53 -36.39 13.18
C ASN A 444 6.88 -36.12 12.47
N ARG A 445 7.31 -37.01 11.59
CA ARG A 445 8.59 -36.94 10.88
C ARG A 445 8.44 -37.05 9.36
N LEU A 446 7.24 -36.79 8.84
CA LEU A 446 6.92 -36.92 7.42
C LEU A 446 7.80 -35.99 6.60
N GLU A 447 8.49 -36.52 5.59
CA GLU A 447 9.37 -35.71 4.70
C GLU A 447 8.69 -35.28 3.40
N LYS A 448 7.64 -36.01 2.98
CA LYS A 448 6.89 -35.73 1.75
C LYS A 448 5.43 -36.16 1.87
N ILE A 449 4.57 -35.51 1.08
CA ILE A 449 3.20 -35.96 0.82
C ILE A 449 3.16 -36.51 -0.62
N THR A 450 2.66 -37.74 -0.79
CA THR A 450 2.48 -38.38 -2.10
C THR A 450 1.12 -38.03 -2.70
N GLU A 451 0.94 -38.24 -4.00
CA GLU A 451 -0.30 -37.88 -4.71
C GLU A 451 -1.53 -38.62 -4.15
N HIS A 452 -1.38 -39.91 -3.83
CA HIS A 452 -2.45 -40.79 -3.32
C HIS A 452 -2.53 -40.89 -1.78
N MET A 453 -1.97 -39.94 -1.02
CA MET A 453 -2.00 -40.02 0.45
C MET A 453 -3.41 -39.72 1.02
N PHE A 454 -4.15 -38.82 0.39
CA PHE A 454 -5.43 -38.29 0.87
C PHE A 454 -6.62 -38.65 -0.06
N ASP A 455 -6.45 -39.65 -0.91
CA ASP A 455 -7.53 -40.18 -1.73
C ASP A 455 -8.65 -40.74 -0.81
N GLY A 456 -9.91 -40.49 -1.17
CA GLY A 456 -11.10 -40.97 -0.44
C GLY A 456 -11.64 -40.05 0.66
N ILE A 457 -10.83 -39.21 1.31
CA ILE A 457 -11.27 -38.31 2.40
C ILE A 457 -11.87 -36.99 1.90
N ILE A 458 -12.83 -37.08 0.97
CA ILE A 458 -13.46 -35.94 0.27
C ILE A 458 -14.27 -34.99 1.16
N LYS A 459 -14.48 -35.33 2.43
CA LYS A 459 -15.20 -34.52 3.44
C LYS A 459 -14.28 -33.84 4.46
N LEU A 460 -12.97 -33.85 4.22
CA LEU A 460 -12.01 -33.24 5.15
C LEU A 460 -12.14 -31.71 5.15
N GLU A 461 -12.47 -31.16 6.31
CA GLU A 461 -12.58 -29.72 6.59
C GLU A 461 -11.31 -29.17 7.24
N LYS A 462 -10.60 -29.99 8.02
CA LYS A 462 -9.43 -29.61 8.82
C LYS A 462 -8.27 -30.58 8.67
N LEU A 463 -7.08 -30.06 8.34
CA LEU A 463 -5.86 -30.84 8.17
C LEU A 463 -4.66 -30.20 8.89
N TYR A 464 -4.17 -30.88 9.93
CA TYR A 464 -2.99 -30.46 10.70
C TYR A 464 -1.77 -31.30 10.33
N LEU A 465 -0.77 -30.69 9.72
CA LEU A 465 0.48 -31.30 9.22
C LEU A 465 1.74 -30.59 9.74
N ASN A 466 1.57 -29.64 10.65
CA ASN A 466 2.65 -28.82 11.19
C ASN A 466 3.61 -29.58 12.11
N LYS A 467 4.82 -29.02 12.27
CA LYS A 467 5.93 -29.64 13.02
C LYS A 467 6.33 -31.01 12.47
N ASN A 468 6.32 -31.16 11.15
CA ASN A 468 6.86 -32.32 10.44
C ASN A 468 8.22 -31.96 9.82
N LYS A 469 8.63 -32.64 8.74
CA LYS A 469 9.85 -32.36 7.97
C LYS A 469 9.53 -32.19 6.48
N LEU A 470 8.31 -31.75 6.15
CA LEU A 470 7.81 -31.74 4.79
C LEU A 470 8.64 -30.79 3.92
N LYS A 471 9.25 -31.34 2.87
CA LYS A 471 10.01 -30.59 1.84
C LYS A 471 9.25 -30.52 0.53
N VAL A 472 8.55 -31.60 0.19
CA VAL A 472 7.86 -31.80 -1.11
C VAL A 472 6.43 -32.26 -0.87
N ILE A 473 5.50 -31.67 -1.60
CA ILE A 473 4.10 -32.09 -1.67
C ILE A 473 3.79 -32.34 -3.16
N GLY A 474 3.16 -33.46 -3.48
CA GLY A 474 2.77 -33.79 -4.86
C GLY A 474 1.82 -32.73 -5.44
N PRO A 475 1.91 -32.40 -6.74
CA PRO A 475 1.16 -31.31 -7.37
C PRO A 475 -0.36 -31.55 -7.43
N THR A 476 -0.80 -32.77 -7.15
CA THR A 476 -2.19 -33.27 -7.15
C THR A 476 -2.63 -33.79 -5.78
N SER A 477 -1.74 -33.82 -4.77
CA SER A 477 -1.97 -34.44 -3.45
C SER A 477 -3.20 -33.91 -2.69
N PHE A 478 -3.70 -32.73 -3.04
CA PHE A 478 -4.86 -32.11 -2.40
C PHE A 478 -6.06 -31.92 -3.36
N ASP A 479 -6.02 -32.45 -4.60
CA ASP A 479 -7.04 -32.17 -5.63
C ASP A 479 -8.46 -32.69 -5.26
N PHE A 480 -8.55 -33.63 -4.33
CA PHE A 480 -9.79 -34.16 -3.77
C PHE A 480 -10.30 -33.40 -2.53
N LEU A 481 -9.48 -32.57 -1.87
CA LEU A 481 -9.81 -31.90 -0.60
C LEU A 481 -10.55 -30.57 -0.82
N ARG A 482 -11.69 -30.63 -1.52
CA ARG A 482 -12.46 -29.43 -1.92
C ARG A 482 -13.25 -28.79 -0.78
N GLU A 483 -13.57 -29.55 0.26
CA GLU A 483 -14.29 -29.08 1.45
C GLU A 483 -13.32 -28.54 2.53
N LEU A 484 -12.01 -28.45 2.24
CA LEU A 484 -11.00 -28.04 3.21
C LEU A 484 -11.12 -26.55 3.53
N ILE A 485 -11.29 -26.24 4.82
CA ILE A 485 -11.48 -24.90 5.40
C ILE A 485 -10.20 -24.43 6.10
N GLU A 486 -9.55 -25.33 6.84
CA GLU A 486 -8.39 -25.03 7.69
C GLU A 486 -7.23 -25.99 7.37
N ILE A 487 -6.06 -25.44 7.04
CA ILE A 487 -4.83 -26.21 6.88
C ILE A 487 -3.68 -25.58 7.66
N ASP A 488 -2.96 -26.41 8.42
CA ASP A 488 -1.76 -26.02 9.14
C ASP A 488 -0.55 -26.84 8.67
N LEU A 489 0.32 -26.17 7.92
CA LEU A 489 1.58 -26.68 7.39
C LEU A 489 2.79 -25.97 8.05
N SER A 490 2.58 -25.24 9.14
CA SER A 490 3.63 -24.50 9.83
C SER A 490 4.77 -25.38 10.36
N HIS A 491 5.95 -24.80 10.61
CA HIS A 491 7.14 -25.52 11.10
C HIS A 491 7.48 -26.76 10.25
N ASN A 492 7.70 -26.54 8.95
CA ASN A 492 8.14 -27.55 7.98
C ASN A 492 9.35 -27.01 7.19
N MET A 493 9.63 -27.55 6.00
CA MET A 493 10.75 -27.18 5.13
C MET A 493 10.25 -26.90 3.69
N LEU A 494 9.01 -26.41 3.56
CA LEU A 494 8.36 -26.22 2.27
C LEU A 494 8.88 -24.99 1.55
N THR A 495 9.28 -25.14 0.29
CA THR A 495 9.53 -24.02 -0.63
C THR A 495 8.35 -23.77 -1.57
N PHE A 496 7.59 -24.83 -1.86
CA PHE A 496 6.64 -24.92 -2.98
C PHE A 496 7.28 -24.60 -4.36
N ASP A 497 8.61 -24.74 -4.48
CA ASP A 497 9.35 -24.40 -5.69
C ASP A 497 8.97 -25.32 -6.85
N THR A 498 7.97 -24.87 -7.60
CA THR A 498 7.37 -25.50 -8.77
C THR A 498 7.44 -24.54 -9.94
N ASP A 499 7.62 -25.08 -11.14
CA ASP A 499 7.58 -24.34 -12.42
C ASP A 499 6.18 -23.76 -12.73
N PHE A 500 5.19 -23.98 -11.85
CA PHE A 500 3.81 -23.56 -12.01
C PHE A 500 3.50 -22.29 -11.21
N SER A 501 2.55 -21.49 -11.69
CA SER A 501 2.01 -20.35 -10.94
C SER A 501 1.15 -20.73 -9.73
N TYR A 502 0.67 -21.98 -9.69
CA TYR A 502 -0.27 -22.48 -8.69
C TYR A 502 0.44 -23.34 -7.64
N SER A 503 0.03 -23.18 -6.38
CA SER A 503 0.48 -24.04 -5.28
C SER A 503 -0.20 -25.42 -5.36
N PRO A 504 0.31 -26.44 -4.64
CA PRO A 504 -0.36 -27.74 -4.51
C PRO A 504 -1.79 -27.68 -3.93
N LEU A 505 -2.19 -26.55 -3.34
CA LEU A 505 -3.51 -26.33 -2.73
C LEU A 505 -4.56 -25.76 -3.72
N LYS A 506 -4.22 -25.55 -4.99
CA LYS A 506 -5.06 -24.91 -6.04
C LYS A 506 -6.54 -25.35 -6.09
N SER A 507 -6.84 -26.59 -5.69
CA SER A 507 -8.18 -27.18 -5.71
C SER A 507 -8.99 -26.98 -4.41
N CYS A 508 -8.35 -26.53 -3.33
CA CYS A 508 -8.94 -26.30 -2.01
C CYS A 508 -9.63 -24.93 -1.91
N VAL A 509 -10.57 -24.68 -2.83
CA VAL A 509 -11.20 -23.35 -3.04
C VAL A 509 -12.03 -22.81 -1.86
N ASN A 510 -12.33 -23.65 -0.86
CA ASN A 510 -13.08 -23.26 0.33
C ASN A 510 -12.18 -22.86 1.54
N LEU A 511 -10.86 -22.82 1.36
CA LEU A 511 -9.93 -22.45 2.45
C LEU A 511 -10.24 -21.06 3.03
N GLU A 512 -10.41 -21.03 4.34
CA GLU A 512 -10.58 -19.82 5.16
C GLU A 512 -9.32 -19.52 5.97
N THR A 513 -8.58 -20.54 6.41
CA THR A 513 -7.35 -20.41 7.21
C THR A 513 -6.21 -21.26 6.65
N MET A 514 -5.09 -20.61 6.36
CA MET A 514 -3.83 -21.22 5.94
C MET A 514 -2.69 -20.79 6.86
N GLN A 515 -2.15 -21.73 7.63
CA GLN A 515 -0.95 -21.52 8.45
C GLN A 515 0.26 -22.13 7.75
N LEU A 516 1.18 -21.27 7.27
CA LEU A 516 2.37 -21.62 6.50
C LEU A 516 3.67 -21.10 7.14
N SER A 517 3.61 -20.61 8.38
CA SER A 517 4.78 -20.02 9.05
C SER A 517 5.91 -21.00 9.34
N HIS A 518 7.13 -20.50 9.49
CA HIS A 518 8.33 -21.32 9.69
C HIS A 518 8.51 -22.37 8.57
N ASN A 519 8.57 -21.88 7.33
CA ASN A 519 8.87 -22.62 6.11
C ASN A 519 9.91 -21.86 5.28
N TRP A 520 10.14 -22.24 4.02
CA TRP A 520 11.10 -21.61 3.10
C TRP A 520 10.44 -21.05 1.83
N ILE A 521 9.18 -20.65 1.93
CA ILE A 521 8.41 -20.08 0.81
C ILE A 521 8.94 -18.67 0.50
N SER A 522 8.99 -18.31 -0.78
CA SER A 522 9.54 -17.03 -1.26
C SER A 522 8.66 -16.26 -2.25
N LYS A 523 7.52 -16.82 -2.69
CA LYS A 523 6.58 -16.20 -3.66
C LYS A 523 5.11 -16.38 -3.24
N ILE A 524 4.24 -15.47 -3.70
CA ILE A 524 2.78 -15.54 -3.53
C ILE A 524 2.18 -16.17 -4.79
N TYR A 525 1.43 -17.27 -4.64
CA TYR A 525 0.91 -18.05 -5.77
C TYR A 525 -0.41 -17.47 -6.33
N GLU A 526 -0.77 -17.82 -7.56
CA GLU A 526 -2.00 -17.32 -8.21
C GLU A 526 -3.27 -17.79 -7.49
N ASP A 527 -3.31 -19.03 -6.99
CA ASP A 527 -4.46 -19.59 -6.27
C ASP A 527 -4.76 -18.81 -4.97
N TRP A 528 -3.72 -18.36 -4.28
CA TRP A 528 -3.85 -17.59 -3.04
C TRP A 528 -4.43 -16.19 -3.25
N ARG A 529 -4.27 -15.64 -4.46
CA ARG A 529 -4.73 -14.30 -4.84
C ARG A 529 -6.07 -14.33 -5.55
N ILE A 530 -6.27 -15.27 -6.47
CA ILE A 530 -7.37 -15.26 -7.45
C ILE A 530 -8.40 -16.36 -7.16
N SER A 531 -7.99 -17.50 -6.57
CA SER A 531 -8.87 -18.67 -6.39
C SER A 531 -9.49 -18.75 -4.99
N PHE A 532 -8.73 -18.44 -3.94
CA PHE A 532 -9.16 -18.59 -2.53
C PHE A 532 -10.02 -17.40 -2.05
N THR A 533 -11.17 -17.22 -2.70
CA THR A 533 -12.16 -16.16 -2.42
C THR A 533 -12.65 -16.08 -0.97
N ARG A 534 -12.54 -17.17 -0.19
CA ARG A 534 -12.96 -17.24 1.22
C ARG A 534 -11.83 -17.07 2.24
N LEU A 535 -10.58 -16.92 1.79
CA LEU A 535 -9.42 -16.86 2.66
C LEU A 535 -9.52 -15.64 3.61
N GLN A 536 -9.50 -15.89 4.91
CA GLN A 536 -9.54 -14.88 5.97
C GLN A 536 -8.17 -14.73 6.65
N LEU A 537 -7.39 -15.81 6.75
CA LEU A 537 -6.07 -15.81 7.38
C LEU A 537 -5.04 -16.56 6.53
N LEU A 538 -3.94 -15.87 6.21
CA LEU A 538 -2.75 -16.41 5.55
C LEU A 538 -1.50 -16.03 6.35
N ASP A 539 -1.04 -16.94 7.22
CA ASP A 539 0.18 -16.76 8.00
C ASP A 539 1.41 -17.25 7.21
N LEU A 540 2.21 -16.30 6.74
CA LEU A 540 3.48 -16.51 6.03
C LEU A 540 4.67 -16.03 6.88
N THR A 541 4.52 -15.89 8.20
CA THR A 541 5.61 -15.43 9.07
C THR A 541 6.79 -16.40 9.08
N TRP A 542 8.02 -15.91 9.28
CA TRP A 542 9.22 -16.76 9.30
C TRP A 542 9.39 -17.63 8.04
N ASN A 543 9.26 -17.01 6.87
CA ASN A 543 9.54 -17.63 5.57
C ASN A 543 10.78 -16.97 4.92
N ASN A 544 10.95 -17.13 3.61
CA ASN A 544 12.12 -16.64 2.85
C ASN A 544 11.73 -15.62 1.76
N PHE A 545 10.71 -14.79 2.01
CA PHE A 545 10.35 -13.71 1.09
C PHE A 545 11.40 -12.59 1.13
N THR A 546 11.86 -12.12 -0.03
CA THR A 546 12.84 -11.03 -0.17
C THR A 546 12.27 -9.77 -0.83
N ILE A 547 11.23 -9.95 -1.65
CA ILE A 547 10.50 -8.90 -2.38
C ILE A 547 9.01 -9.27 -2.32
N ILE A 548 8.14 -8.28 -2.18
CA ILE A 548 6.72 -8.41 -2.54
C ILE A 548 6.56 -7.71 -3.90
N HIS A 549 6.10 -8.44 -4.90
CA HIS A 549 5.80 -7.90 -6.23
C HIS A 549 4.44 -7.19 -6.25
N ASP A 550 4.15 -6.46 -7.33
CA ASP A 550 2.85 -5.82 -7.61
C ASP A 550 1.75 -6.85 -7.94
N ASP A 551 1.55 -7.80 -7.03
CA ASP A 551 0.55 -8.84 -7.07
C ASP A 551 -0.58 -8.58 -6.06
N LEU A 552 -0.36 -7.68 -5.09
CA LEU A 552 -1.30 -7.40 -3.99
C LEU A 552 -2.65 -6.84 -4.48
N HIS A 553 -2.65 -6.11 -5.59
CA HIS A 553 -3.87 -5.55 -6.18
C HIS A 553 -4.81 -6.64 -6.77
N SER A 554 -4.31 -7.86 -6.97
CA SER A 554 -5.06 -8.98 -7.56
C SER A 554 -5.76 -9.90 -6.53
N ILE A 555 -5.64 -9.59 -5.23
CA ILE A 555 -6.25 -10.40 -4.16
C ILE A 555 -7.77 -10.22 -4.16
N VAL A 556 -8.51 -11.29 -4.46
CA VAL A 556 -9.99 -11.29 -4.56
C VAL A 556 -10.71 -11.59 -3.24
N SER A 557 -9.99 -12.13 -2.25
CA SER A 557 -10.50 -12.39 -0.90
C SER A 557 -10.89 -11.08 -0.20
N ARG A 558 -11.76 -11.13 0.81
CA ARG A 558 -12.28 -9.95 1.53
C ARG A 558 -12.01 -10.05 3.03
N ASP A 559 -11.65 -8.93 3.66
CA ASP A 559 -11.23 -8.85 5.08
C ASP A 559 -10.12 -9.87 5.43
N MET A 560 -9.27 -10.19 4.45
CA MET A 560 -8.22 -11.19 4.57
C MET A 560 -6.99 -10.60 5.25
N THR A 561 -6.47 -11.27 6.27
CA THR A 561 -5.21 -10.94 6.93
C THR A 561 -4.07 -11.82 6.41
N MET A 562 -3.10 -11.20 5.73
CA MET A 562 -1.84 -11.82 5.33
C MET A 562 -0.72 -11.34 6.25
N ASP A 563 -0.09 -12.23 7.01
CA ASP A 563 1.05 -11.88 7.86
C ASP A 563 2.37 -12.33 7.23
N LEU A 564 3.19 -11.37 6.82
CA LEU A 564 4.52 -11.54 6.23
C LEU A 564 5.64 -11.16 7.21
N SER A 565 5.34 -11.06 8.51
CA SER A 565 6.32 -10.62 9.52
C SER A 565 7.49 -11.60 9.69
N ASN A 566 8.67 -11.08 10.05
CA ASN A 566 9.91 -11.86 10.23
C ASN A 566 10.36 -12.62 8.95
N ASN A 567 10.26 -11.97 7.79
CA ASN A 567 10.84 -12.43 6.53
C ASN A 567 12.13 -11.64 6.21
N GLN A 568 12.64 -11.73 4.99
CA GLN A 568 13.80 -10.95 4.50
C GLN A 568 13.37 -9.86 3.51
N ILE A 569 12.13 -9.37 3.61
CA ILE A 569 11.54 -8.46 2.64
C ILE A 569 12.28 -7.11 2.69
N SER A 570 12.89 -6.76 1.56
CA SER A 570 13.63 -5.52 1.37
C SER A 570 12.89 -4.53 0.48
N VAL A 571 12.10 -5.02 -0.48
CA VAL A 571 11.32 -4.21 -1.43
C VAL A 571 9.87 -4.67 -1.44
N VAL A 572 8.94 -3.70 -1.46
CA VAL A 572 7.50 -3.87 -1.61
C VAL A 572 7.07 -3.04 -2.81
N GLU A 573 6.85 -3.70 -3.93
CA GLU A 573 6.44 -3.08 -5.18
C GLU A 573 4.93 -2.81 -5.11
N LEU A 574 4.55 -1.53 -5.12
CA LEU A 574 3.16 -1.05 -5.13
C LEU A 574 2.89 -0.21 -6.39
N GLU A 575 3.60 -0.54 -7.48
CA GLU A 575 3.36 0.04 -8.80
C GLU A 575 1.87 -0.18 -9.19
N ASN A 576 1.30 0.65 -10.06
CA ASN A 576 -0.10 0.54 -10.54
C ASN A 576 -1.24 0.59 -9.49
N LEU A 577 -0.97 0.50 -8.19
CA LEU A 577 -1.99 0.37 -7.14
C LEU A 577 -2.97 1.56 -7.12
N GLU A 578 -2.48 2.79 -7.34
CA GLU A 578 -3.34 3.97 -7.49
C GLU A 578 -4.25 3.87 -8.72
N PHE A 579 -3.72 3.39 -9.85
CA PHE A 579 -4.49 3.21 -11.09
C PHE A 579 -5.58 2.15 -10.93
N VAL A 580 -5.27 1.01 -10.29
CA VAL A 580 -6.27 -0.05 -10.02
C VAL A 580 -7.34 0.45 -9.06
N ALA A 581 -6.95 1.11 -7.96
CA ALA A 581 -7.88 1.68 -7.01
C ALA A 581 -8.77 2.76 -7.65
N GLU A 582 -8.28 3.52 -8.64
CA GLU A 582 -9.10 4.47 -9.39
C GLU A 582 -10.22 3.83 -10.22
N GLN A 583 -10.01 2.61 -10.73
CA GLN A 583 -10.99 1.87 -11.54
C GLN A 583 -12.03 1.09 -10.70
N GLN A 584 -11.82 0.90 -9.39
CA GLN A 584 -12.82 0.25 -8.53
C GLN A 584 -14.00 1.19 -8.24
N GLU A 585 -15.22 0.67 -8.41
CA GLU A 585 -16.49 1.38 -8.17
C GLU A 585 -17.11 1.12 -6.79
N ASP A 586 -16.63 0.11 -6.05
CA ASP A 586 -17.22 -0.37 -4.80
C ASP A 586 -16.37 0.03 -3.58
N TYR A 587 -16.87 0.96 -2.76
CA TYR A 587 -16.11 1.67 -1.74
C TYR A 587 -16.42 1.24 -0.29
N ASP A 588 -17.42 0.39 -0.08
CA ASP A 588 -17.91 -0.02 1.26
C ASP A 588 -17.23 -1.32 1.78
N GLN A 589 -16.19 -1.82 1.09
CA GLN A 589 -15.50 -3.04 1.47
C GLN A 589 -14.44 -2.81 2.57
N VAL A 590 -14.26 -3.78 3.46
CA VAL A 590 -13.17 -3.77 4.45
C VAL A 590 -11.86 -4.13 3.73
N PRO A 591 -10.82 -3.28 3.79
CA PRO A 591 -9.57 -3.50 3.07
C PRO A 591 -8.82 -4.73 3.58
N ASN A 592 -8.24 -5.50 2.66
CA ASN A 592 -7.36 -6.61 3.02
C ASN A 592 -6.14 -6.10 3.81
N LYS A 593 -5.77 -6.83 4.85
CA LYS A 593 -4.76 -6.42 5.83
C LYS A 593 -3.45 -7.17 5.59
N ILE A 594 -2.40 -6.43 5.25
CA ILE A 594 -1.04 -6.96 5.09
C ILE A 594 -0.19 -6.54 6.29
N ILE A 595 0.47 -7.49 6.96
CA ILE A 595 1.33 -7.23 8.12
C ILE A 595 2.80 -7.44 7.71
N LEU A 596 3.65 -6.42 7.90
CA LEU A 596 5.05 -6.42 7.42
C LEU A 596 6.11 -6.34 8.53
N SER A 597 5.77 -6.59 9.80
CA SER A 597 6.67 -6.33 10.94
C SER A 597 7.98 -7.10 10.86
N GLU A 598 9.06 -6.58 11.47
CA GLU A 598 10.34 -7.29 11.58
C GLU A 598 10.96 -7.69 10.21
N ASN A 599 10.76 -6.86 9.17
CA ASN A 599 11.37 -7.04 7.85
C ASN A 599 12.46 -5.98 7.56
N PRO A 600 13.55 -6.33 6.84
CA PRO A 600 14.67 -5.44 6.52
C PRO A 600 14.38 -4.47 5.34
N ILE A 601 13.31 -3.69 5.45
CA ILE A 601 12.84 -2.78 4.38
C ILE A 601 13.90 -1.74 4.00
N ALA A 602 14.17 -1.63 2.69
CA ALA A 602 15.18 -0.76 2.12
C ALA A 602 14.67 0.69 2.03
N CYS A 603 15.33 1.63 2.70
CA CYS A 603 14.89 3.02 2.79
C CYS A 603 15.48 3.91 1.68
N ASN A 604 15.28 3.48 0.44
CA ASN A 604 15.69 4.19 -0.77
C ASN A 604 14.51 4.29 -1.75
N CYS A 605 14.73 4.82 -2.96
CA CYS A 605 13.65 5.04 -3.91
C CYS A 605 12.93 3.75 -4.39
N SER A 606 13.50 2.57 -4.17
CA SER A 606 12.90 1.28 -4.56
C SER A 606 11.60 0.96 -3.82
N ASN A 607 11.36 1.62 -2.68
CA ASN A 607 10.13 1.54 -1.90
C ASN A 607 9.33 2.85 -1.92
N TYR A 608 9.54 3.72 -2.93
CA TYR A 608 8.96 5.07 -2.98
C TYR A 608 7.43 5.09 -2.72
N ASP A 609 6.69 4.19 -3.36
CA ASP A 609 5.24 4.08 -3.21
C ASP A 609 4.81 3.63 -1.80
N LEU A 610 5.57 2.71 -1.19
CA LEU A 610 5.38 2.33 0.23
C LEU A 610 5.59 3.53 1.16
N PHE A 611 6.55 4.42 0.86
CA PHE A 611 6.72 5.67 1.62
C PHE A 611 5.60 6.67 1.37
N LEU A 612 5.04 6.77 0.15
CA LEU A 612 3.84 7.57 -0.11
C LEU A 612 2.65 7.06 0.71
N PHE A 613 2.43 5.74 0.75
CA PHE A 613 1.39 5.10 1.56
C PHE A 613 1.52 5.46 3.05
N PHE A 614 2.69 5.24 3.66
CA PHE A 614 2.89 5.53 5.09
C PHE A 614 2.86 7.04 5.43
N ASN A 615 3.20 7.91 4.49
CA ASN A 615 3.10 9.37 4.65
C ASN A 615 1.71 9.93 4.31
N LYS A 616 0.72 9.08 4.00
CA LYS A 616 -0.64 9.47 3.58
C LYS A 616 -0.67 10.36 2.33
N LYS A 617 0.26 10.15 1.39
CA LYS A 617 0.39 10.91 0.14
C LYS A 617 -0.28 10.25 -1.09
N MET A 618 -0.72 8.99 -0.99
CA MET A 618 -1.53 8.32 -2.03
C MET A 618 -3.02 8.70 -2.00
N SER A 619 -3.74 8.43 -3.09
CA SER A 619 -5.20 8.54 -3.23
C SER A 619 -5.97 7.81 -2.14
N HIS A 620 -7.09 8.39 -1.68
CA HIS A 620 -7.90 7.81 -0.59
C HIS A 620 -8.41 6.39 -0.92
N LYS A 621 -8.66 6.11 -2.19
CA LYS A 621 -9.18 4.82 -2.67
C LYS A 621 -8.23 3.66 -2.35
N VAL A 622 -6.91 3.91 -2.33
CA VAL A 622 -5.90 2.88 -2.02
C VAL A 622 -6.07 2.34 -0.61
N TYR A 623 -6.37 3.20 0.38
CA TYR A 623 -6.56 2.76 1.77
C TYR A 623 -7.88 2.03 2.01
N ASN A 624 -8.86 2.18 1.11
CA ASN A 624 -10.09 1.37 1.11
C ASN A 624 -9.87 0.00 0.42
N MET A 625 -8.88 -0.10 -0.47
CA MET A 625 -8.50 -1.36 -1.12
C MET A 625 -7.59 -2.22 -0.24
N ILE A 626 -6.56 -1.62 0.35
CA ILE A 626 -5.52 -2.35 1.10
C ILE A 626 -5.04 -1.58 2.33
N ARG A 627 -4.80 -2.33 3.42
CA ARG A 627 -4.30 -1.82 4.69
C ARG A 627 -2.97 -2.48 5.04
N ILE A 628 -1.88 -1.72 4.96
CA ILE A 628 -0.55 -2.18 5.38
C ILE A 628 -0.30 -1.78 6.84
N ASP A 629 -0.27 -2.77 7.72
CA ASP A 629 -0.09 -2.62 9.17
C ASP A 629 1.34 -3.00 9.61
N THR A 630 1.88 -2.21 10.55
CA THR A 630 3.16 -2.49 11.20
C THR A 630 2.99 -2.43 12.74
N PRO A 631 2.40 -3.46 13.39
CA PRO A 631 2.18 -3.49 14.83
C PRO A 631 3.47 -3.31 15.64
N LYS A 632 4.60 -3.79 15.12
CA LYS A 632 5.93 -3.42 15.57
C LYS A 632 6.57 -2.43 14.59
N MET A 633 7.41 -1.54 15.12
CA MET A 633 8.08 -0.52 14.32
C MET A 633 9.11 -1.14 13.37
N ILE A 634 8.88 -1.03 12.07
CA ILE A 634 9.90 -1.31 11.06
C ILE A 634 10.93 -0.17 11.07
N LEU A 635 12.20 -0.55 11.12
CA LEU A 635 13.34 0.35 11.03
C LEU A 635 14.03 0.21 9.67
N CYS A 636 14.48 1.34 9.15
CA CYS A 636 15.31 1.42 7.95
C CYS A 636 16.63 0.70 8.14
N LYS A 637 16.97 -0.16 7.17
CA LYS A 637 18.25 -0.86 7.12
C LYS A 637 19.39 -0.05 6.49
N ASP A 638 19.07 0.81 5.52
CA ASP A 638 20.09 1.45 4.68
C ASP A 638 20.39 2.90 5.10
N SER A 639 21.68 3.27 5.01
CA SER A 639 22.14 4.66 5.08
C SER A 639 21.57 5.49 3.92
N PRO A 640 21.18 6.76 4.12
CA PRO A 640 21.36 7.61 5.31
C PRO A 640 20.23 7.53 6.34
N TYR A 641 19.26 6.62 6.17
CA TYR A 641 18.07 6.55 7.03
C TYR A 641 18.13 5.45 8.09
N GLU A 642 19.25 4.72 8.20
CA GLU A 642 19.47 3.62 9.13
C GLU A 642 18.90 3.90 10.53
N ASN A 643 18.16 2.93 11.08
CA ASN A 643 17.46 3.00 12.37
C ASN A 643 16.36 4.08 12.49
N ARG A 644 15.91 4.70 11.38
CA ARG A 644 14.67 5.53 11.36
C ARG A 644 13.43 4.69 11.08
N SER A 645 12.27 5.15 11.54
CA SER A 645 10.98 4.53 11.20
C SER A 645 10.54 4.92 9.79
N LEU A 646 9.86 4.01 9.07
CA LEU A 646 9.29 4.29 7.76
C LEU A 646 8.43 5.57 7.71
N LYS A 647 7.69 5.85 8.81
CA LYS A 647 6.80 7.01 8.94
C LYS A 647 7.53 8.36 9.13
N SER A 648 8.85 8.37 9.38
CA SER A 648 9.63 9.60 9.57
C SER A 648 10.56 9.93 8.39
N VAL A 649 10.55 9.12 7.34
CA VAL A 649 11.30 9.37 6.10
C VAL A 649 10.42 10.13 5.11
N ASN A 650 10.87 11.31 4.65
CA ASN A 650 10.16 12.10 3.64
C ASN A 650 10.40 11.51 2.24
N PRO A 651 9.34 11.11 1.49
CA PRO A 651 9.46 10.57 0.14
C PRO A 651 10.26 11.44 -0.84
N GLU A 652 10.22 12.77 -0.68
CA GLU A 652 10.95 13.75 -1.51
C GLU A 652 12.48 13.58 -1.48
N THR A 653 13.00 12.97 -0.41
CA THR A 653 14.44 12.79 -0.17
C THR A 653 14.98 11.46 -0.69
N LEU A 654 14.11 10.52 -1.09
CA LEU A 654 14.51 9.18 -1.54
C LEU A 654 15.22 9.22 -2.89
N ARG A 655 16.31 8.45 -3.01
CA ARG A 655 17.14 8.36 -4.22
C ARG A 655 17.53 6.90 -4.49
N CYS A 656 17.89 6.55 -5.72
CA CYS A 656 18.56 5.28 -6.06
C CYS A 656 19.67 5.50 -7.09
N PRO A 657 20.75 4.69 -7.07
CA PRO A 657 21.66 4.60 -8.21
C PRO A 657 20.94 4.01 -9.45
N ASN A 658 21.35 4.43 -10.65
CA ASN A 658 20.94 3.83 -11.91
C ASN A 658 22.16 3.23 -12.62
N GLU A 659 22.10 1.94 -12.94
CA GLU A 659 23.18 1.23 -13.64
C GLU A 659 23.28 1.61 -15.13
N GLN A 660 22.18 2.12 -15.74
CA GLN A 660 22.17 2.58 -17.13
C GLN A 660 22.77 3.99 -17.26
N CYS A 661 24.01 4.15 -16.82
CA CYS A 661 24.72 5.44 -16.81
C CYS A 661 25.79 5.53 -17.90
N PRO A 662 26.13 6.73 -18.41
CA PRO A 662 27.28 6.89 -19.31
C PRO A 662 28.59 6.47 -18.62
N LEU A 663 29.56 6.02 -19.41
CA LEU A 663 30.87 5.59 -18.89
C LEU A 663 31.54 6.72 -18.11
N SER A 664 32.16 6.36 -16.98
CA SER A 664 32.79 7.28 -16.00
C SER A 664 31.84 8.23 -15.26
N CYS A 665 30.52 8.17 -15.48
CA CYS A 665 29.53 8.96 -14.75
C CYS A 665 28.81 8.15 -13.65
N LYS A 666 28.16 8.85 -12.73
CA LYS A 666 27.26 8.30 -11.70
C LYS A 666 25.86 8.84 -11.90
N CYS A 667 24.87 7.96 -12.00
CA CYS A 667 23.49 8.34 -12.24
C CYS A 667 22.63 8.04 -11.01
N THR A 668 21.82 9.01 -10.59
CA THR A 668 20.95 8.91 -9.42
C THR A 668 19.54 9.35 -9.76
N PHE A 669 18.55 8.49 -9.53
CA PHE A 669 17.14 8.80 -9.78
C PHE A 669 16.41 9.29 -8.52
N ALA A 670 15.55 10.29 -8.70
CA ALA A 670 14.69 10.90 -7.69
C ALA A 670 13.21 10.82 -8.15
N PRO A 671 12.42 9.84 -7.68
CA PRO A 671 11.07 9.59 -8.22
C PRO A 671 10.10 10.75 -8.01
N TYR A 672 10.13 11.40 -6.84
CA TYR A 672 9.21 12.48 -6.48
C TYR A 672 9.20 13.65 -7.51
N TYR A 673 10.35 13.98 -8.08
CA TYR A 673 10.49 15.03 -9.10
C TYR A 673 10.59 14.47 -10.54
N SER A 674 10.49 13.14 -10.70
CA SER A 674 10.95 12.38 -11.88
C SER A 674 12.24 12.94 -12.48
N ARG A 675 13.25 13.13 -11.60
CA ARG A 675 14.54 13.73 -11.95
C ARG A 675 15.64 12.68 -11.93
N MET A 676 16.48 12.68 -12.96
CA MET A 676 17.70 11.89 -13.02
C MET A 676 18.90 12.84 -12.98
N THR A 677 19.71 12.74 -11.93
CA THR A 677 21.00 13.45 -11.84
C THR A 677 22.07 12.57 -12.49
N VAL A 678 22.78 13.10 -13.48
CA VAL A 678 23.88 12.44 -14.20
C VAL A 678 25.16 13.20 -13.90
N ASP A 679 25.96 12.68 -12.97
CA ASP A 679 27.20 13.29 -12.50
C ASP A 679 28.41 12.68 -13.21
N CYS A 680 29.00 13.46 -14.11
CA CYS A 680 30.25 13.18 -14.80
C CYS A 680 31.35 14.18 -14.41
N SER A 681 31.26 14.81 -13.24
CA SER A 681 32.25 15.78 -12.79
C SER A 681 33.63 15.13 -12.63
N SER A 682 34.69 15.84 -13.01
CA SER A 682 36.09 15.35 -12.92
C SER A 682 36.38 14.03 -13.66
N ALA A 683 35.60 13.68 -14.69
CA ALA A 683 35.69 12.42 -15.42
C ALA A 683 36.70 12.43 -16.60
N ASN A 684 37.51 13.49 -16.74
CA ASN A 684 38.46 13.72 -17.84
C ASN A 684 37.82 13.72 -19.24
N LEU A 685 36.57 14.17 -19.36
CA LEU A 685 35.83 14.25 -20.62
C LEU A 685 36.35 15.38 -21.52
N THR A 686 36.47 15.10 -22.82
CA THR A 686 36.76 16.10 -23.87
C THR A 686 35.53 16.43 -24.73
N GLU A 687 34.47 15.62 -24.62
CA GLU A 687 33.18 15.78 -25.30
C GLU A 687 32.04 15.39 -24.35
N MET A 688 30.81 15.80 -24.66
CA MET A 688 29.61 15.45 -23.87
C MET A 688 29.20 13.98 -24.13
N PRO A 689 28.64 13.27 -23.13
CA PRO A 689 28.22 11.87 -23.30
C PRO A 689 27.07 11.75 -24.32
N GLN A 690 27.23 10.91 -25.34
CA GLN A 690 26.27 10.87 -26.48
C GLN A 690 24.85 10.38 -26.11
N ASN A 691 24.72 9.55 -25.08
CA ASN A 691 23.45 8.97 -24.63
C ASN A 691 23.15 9.37 -23.19
N LEU A 692 21.89 9.64 -22.88
CA LEU A 692 21.42 9.94 -21.51
C LEU A 692 20.38 8.90 -21.06
N PRO A 693 20.32 8.57 -19.74
CA PRO A 693 19.28 7.71 -19.18
C PRO A 693 17.89 8.33 -19.28
N VAL A 694 17.03 7.73 -20.11
CA VAL A 694 15.63 8.14 -20.34
C VAL A 694 14.60 7.38 -19.48
N LEU A 695 15.03 6.27 -18.88
CA LEU A 695 14.22 5.37 -18.06
C LEU A 695 14.94 5.05 -16.75
N TYR A 696 14.16 4.75 -15.71
CA TYR A 696 14.61 4.04 -14.52
C TYR A 696 13.61 2.91 -14.24
N LYS A 697 14.07 1.65 -14.23
CA LYS A 697 13.20 0.48 -14.42
C LYS A 697 12.24 0.72 -15.61
N ASN A 698 10.95 0.86 -15.34
CA ASN A 698 9.89 1.14 -16.32
C ASN A 698 9.40 2.62 -16.29
N SER A 699 9.84 3.41 -15.32
CA SER A 699 9.42 4.81 -15.14
C SER A 699 10.15 5.73 -16.13
N ARG A 700 9.40 6.62 -16.79
CA ARG A 700 9.98 7.66 -17.67
C ARG A 700 10.55 8.81 -16.86
N VAL A 701 11.81 9.14 -17.12
CA VAL A 701 12.47 10.34 -16.59
C VAL A 701 11.84 11.57 -17.26
N SER A 702 11.40 12.55 -16.46
CA SER A 702 10.84 13.80 -16.96
C SER A 702 11.89 14.90 -17.12
N ASN A 703 12.88 14.91 -16.22
CA ASN A 703 13.86 15.97 -16.04
C ASN A 703 15.26 15.37 -15.80
N ILE A 704 16.30 15.96 -16.39
CA ILE A 704 17.70 15.55 -16.23
C ILE A 704 18.52 16.73 -15.74
N GLU A 705 19.26 16.50 -14.66
CA GLU A 705 20.32 17.37 -14.16
C GLU A 705 21.64 16.76 -14.61
N LEU A 706 22.34 17.43 -15.53
CA LEU A 706 23.57 16.94 -16.15
C LEU A 706 24.76 17.76 -15.65
N ILE A 707 25.64 17.11 -14.89
CA ILE A 707 26.81 17.73 -14.25
C ILE A 707 28.07 17.26 -14.99
N LEU A 708 28.72 18.17 -15.69
CA LEU A 708 29.93 17.94 -16.49
C LEU A 708 31.12 18.79 -16.00
N SER A 709 31.06 19.27 -14.76
CA SER A 709 32.02 20.23 -14.23
C SER A 709 33.44 19.68 -14.03
N ASN A 710 34.44 20.56 -14.08
CA ASN A 710 35.86 20.21 -13.96
C ASN A 710 36.31 19.15 -14.99
N ASN A 711 36.13 19.44 -16.28
CA ASN A 711 36.50 18.56 -17.39
C ASN A 711 37.32 19.34 -18.45
N SER A 712 37.52 18.79 -19.64
CA SER A 712 38.26 19.41 -20.75
C SER A 712 37.42 19.55 -22.02
N ILE A 713 36.10 19.74 -21.86
CA ILE A 713 35.15 19.88 -22.97
C ILE A 713 35.39 21.21 -23.69
N ARG A 714 35.53 21.17 -25.03
CA ARG A 714 35.79 22.34 -25.89
C ARG A 714 34.63 22.65 -26.84
N GLU A 715 34.19 21.65 -27.60
CA GLU A 715 33.04 21.75 -28.48
C GLU A 715 31.83 21.07 -27.84
N LEU A 716 30.69 21.78 -27.82
CA LEU A 716 29.39 21.18 -27.50
C LEU A 716 28.86 20.44 -28.74
N THR A 717 28.05 19.40 -28.55
CA THR A 717 27.68 18.50 -29.66
C THR A 717 26.81 19.19 -30.72
N LYS A 718 27.26 19.23 -31.98
CA LYS A 718 26.55 19.86 -33.10
C LYS A 718 25.18 19.24 -33.41
N ASN A 719 25.01 17.95 -33.11
CA ASN A 719 23.74 17.23 -33.21
C ASN A 719 23.18 16.93 -31.82
N VAL A 720 22.31 17.80 -31.31
CA VAL A 720 21.60 17.59 -30.05
C VAL A 720 20.57 16.47 -30.20
N SER A 721 20.68 15.43 -29.36
CA SER A 721 19.75 14.31 -29.37
C SER A 721 18.34 14.75 -28.92
N LYS A 722 17.30 13.95 -29.23
CA LYS A 722 15.92 14.27 -28.82
C LYS A 722 15.76 14.26 -27.29
N GLU A 723 16.57 13.46 -26.63
CA GLU A 723 16.63 13.26 -25.20
C GLU A 723 17.23 14.50 -24.53
N TYR A 724 18.40 14.95 -25.00
CA TYR A 724 19.01 16.22 -24.59
C TYR A 724 18.03 17.39 -24.72
N ALA A 725 17.44 17.57 -25.90
CA ALA A 725 16.55 18.69 -26.21
C ALA A 725 15.26 18.75 -25.37
N ARG A 726 14.83 17.62 -24.78
CA ARG A 726 13.51 17.48 -24.12
C ARG A 726 13.56 17.15 -22.63
N LEU A 727 14.71 16.68 -22.13
CA LEU A 727 14.83 16.20 -20.76
C LEU A 727 15.78 17.04 -19.90
N VAL A 728 16.84 17.61 -20.47
CA VAL A 728 17.81 18.40 -19.67
C VAL A 728 17.18 19.71 -19.19
N THR A 729 17.08 19.85 -17.86
CA THR A 729 16.58 21.05 -17.16
C THR A 729 17.71 21.84 -16.52
N ASP A 730 18.71 21.13 -16.01
CA ASP A 730 19.87 21.72 -15.33
C ASP A 730 21.14 21.22 -16.03
N LEU A 731 21.98 22.15 -16.51
CA LEU A 731 23.24 21.83 -17.16
C LEU A 731 24.39 22.57 -16.46
N ASP A 732 25.29 21.83 -15.82
CA ASP A 732 26.52 22.35 -15.25
C ASP A 732 27.70 21.99 -16.17
N LEU A 733 28.26 23.01 -16.83
CA LEU A 733 29.44 22.95 -17.67
C LEU A 733 30.63 23.71 -17.04
N SER A 734 30.58 24.01 -15.74
CA SER A 734 31.62 24.82 -15.07
C SER A 734 33.02 24.20 -15.16
N ASP A 735 34.07 25.03 -15.09
CA ASP A 735 35.47 24.61 -15.14
C ASP A 735 35.79 23.67 -16.33
N ASN A 736 35.55 24.16 -17.54
CA ASN A 736 35.80 23.48 -18.82
C ASN A 736 36.55 24.40 -19.81
N GLN A 737 36.61 24.02 -21.08
CA GLN A 737 37.34 24.76 -22.13
C GLN A 737 36.39 25.26 -23.24
N VAL A 738 35.11 25.49 -22.92
CA VAL A 738 34.10 25.94 -23.89
C VAL A 738 34.32 27.40 -24.25
N SER A 739 34.43 27.69 -25.54
CA SER A 739 34.61 29.06 -26.08
C SER A 739 33.42 29.58 -26.90
N ASN A 740 32.50 28.70 -27.30
CA ASN A 740 31.23 29.03 -27.96
C ASN A 740 30.24 27.87 -27.71
N GLY A 741 28.98 28.18 -27.40
CA GLY A 741 27.93 27.19 -27.15
C GLY A 741 26.51 27.61 -27.56
N GLU A 742 26.35 28.71 -28.29
CA GLU A 742 25.06 29.39 -28.47
C GLU A 742 24.04 28.52 -29.24
N GLU A 743 24.48 27.89 -30.33
CA GLU A 743 23.63 26.99 -31.14
C GLU A 743 23.20 25.73 -30.39
N PHE A 744 24.03 25.25 -29.46
CA PHE A 744 23.72 24.07 -28.64
C PHE A 744 22.63 24.40 -27.61
N ILE A 745 22.80 25.51 -26.88
CA ILE A 745 21.85 25.97 -25.86
C ILE A 745 20.48 26.27 -26.47
N ARG A 746 20.44 26.88 -27.66
CA ARG A 746 19.21 27.13 -28.44
C ARG A 746 18.34 25.89 -28.67
N ARG A 747 18.93 24.68 -28.63
CA ARG A 747 18.23 23.41 -28.89
C ARG A 747 17.72 22.74 -27.60
N LEU A 748 18.04 23.25 -26.41
CA LEU A 748 17.61 22.72 -25.11
C LEU A 748 16.31 23.38 -24.64
N LEU A 749 15.17 22.84 -25.09
CA LEU A 749 13.85 23.46 -24.94
C LEU A 749 13.31 23.53 -23.49
N LYS A 750 13.94 22.81 -22.56
CA LYS A 750 13.56 22.71 -21.15
C LYS A 750 14.58 23.33 -20.18
N LEU A 751 15.64 23.97 -20.67
CA LEU A 751 16.72 24.43 -19.82
C LEU A 751 16.25 25.54 -18.86
N GLU A 752 16.38 25.31 -17.56
CA GLU A 752 16.01 26.20 -16.45
C GLU A 752 17.24 26.74 -15.71
N LYS A 753 18.32 25.96 -15.66
CA LYS A 753 19.60 26.32 -15.03
C LYS A 753 20.77 25.99 -15.96
N LEU A 754 21.68 26.95 -16.12
CA LEU A 754 22.91 26.79 -16.89
C LEU A 754 24.11 27.35 -16.11
N ASP A 755 25.13 26.54 -15.90
CA ASP A 755 26.42 26.97 -15.37
C ASP A 755 27.49 26.89 -16.45
N LEU A 756 28.09 28.04 -16.78
CA LEU A 756 29.20 28.18 -17.73
C LEU A 756 30.41 28.86 -17.06
N SER A 757 30.47 28.88 -15.73
CA SER A 757 31.60 29.50 -15.01
C SER A 757 32.93 28.79 -15.30
N GLY A 758 34.06 29.48 -15.14
CA GLY A 758 35.40 28.89 -15.32
C GLY A 758 35.74 28.37 -16.73
N ASN A 759 35.06 28.84 -17.77
CA ASN A 759 35.27 28.43 -19.17
C ASN A 759 36.17 29.42 -19.95
N GLN A 760 36.13 29.39 -21.29
CA GLN A 760 36.95 30.21 -22.19
C GLN A 760 36.10 31.22 -22.98
N LEU A 761 34.98 31.70 -22.41
CA LEU A 761 34.12 32.71 -23.03
C LEU A 761 34.79 34.09 -22.98
N GLY A 762 35.00 34.71 -24.15
CA GLY A 762 35.61 36.05 -24.26
C GLY A 762 34.59 37.19 -24.36
N SER A 763 33.44 36.93 -24.99
CA SER A 763 32.33 37.87 -25.18
C SER A 763 31.02 37.08 -25.27
N LEU A 764 29.88 37.77 -25.21
CA LEU A 764 28.55 37.17 -25.41
C LEU A 764 27.85 37.87 -26.57
N SER A 765 27.19 37.10 -27.43
CA SER A 765 26.45 37.66 -28.57
C SER A 765 25.07 38.18 -28.16
N GLU A 766 24.55 39.11 -28.96
CA GLU A 766 23.16 39.55 -28.91
C GLU A 766 22.19 38.36 -29.09
N GLU A 767 22.56 37.33 -29.88
CA GLU A 767 21.75 36.12 -30.04
C GLU A 767 21.67 35.32 -28.74
N PHE A 768 22.77 35.16 -27.99
CA PHE A 768 22.76 34.48 -26.69
C PHE A 768 21.88 35.19 -25.67
N VAL A 769 21.97 36.52 -25.58
CA VAL A 769 21.15 37.34 -24.66
C VAL A 769 19.67 37.18 -25.01
N ASN A 770 19.31 37.34 -26.29
CA ASN A 770 17.94 37.17 -26.78
C ASN A 770 17.42 35.74 -26.57
N LEU A 771 18.25 34.71 -26.79
CA LEU A 771 17.90 33.31 -26.51
C LEU A 771 17.64 33.08 -25.03
N THR A 772 18.49 33.64 -24.15
CA THR A 772 18.32 33.50 -22.70
C THR A 772 17.01 34.16 -22.25
N LEU A 773 16.72 35.37 -22.74
CA LEU A 773 15.47 36.10 -22.48
C LEU A 773 14.21 35.41 -23.04
N ALA A 774 14.32 34.67 -24.14
CA ALA A 774 13.23 33.92 -24.77
C ALA A 774 13.08 32.46 -24.26
N SER A 775 13.94 32.03 -23.33
CA SER A 775 13.99 30.67 -22.79
C SER A 775 13.40 30.57 -21.37
N ASN A 776 13.36 29.35 -20.82
CA ASN A 776 12.97 29.10 -19.43
C ASN A 776 14.13 29.30 -18.42
N ILE A 777 15.30 29.80 -18.86
CA ILE A 777 16.48 29.93 -17.99
C ILE A 777 16.21 30.95 -16.87
N SER A 778 16.17 30.44 -15.63
CA SER A 778 15.95 31.20 -14.40
C SER A 778 17.25 31.46 -13.61
N SER A 779 18.30 30.73 -13.95
CA SER A 779 19.59 30.75 -13.25
C SER A 779 20.74 30.53 -14.22
N LEU A 780 21.58 31.56 -14.39
CA LEU A 780 22.79 31.54 -15.21
C LEU A 780 24.01 31.88 -14.35
N PHE A 781 25.13 31.20 -14.61
CA PHE A 781 26.42 31.44 -13.97
C PHE A 781 27.52 31.62 -15.03
N LEU A 782 28.32 32.69 -14.91
CA LEU A 782 29.25 33.18 -15.94
C LEU A 782 30.63 33.63 -15.42
N SER A 783 30.85 33.61 -14.10
CA SER A 783 32.11 34.06 -13.49
C SER A 783 33.32 33.18 -13.86
N GLY A 784 34.54 33.67 -13.66
CA GLY A 784 35.77 32.92 -13.95
C GLY A 784 36.13 32.75 -15.44
N ASN A 785 35.31 33.23 -16.38
CA ASN A 785 35.64 33.30 -17.81
C ASN A 785 36.59 34.48 -18.14
N PRO A 786 37.40 34.37 -19.21
CA PRO A 786 38.34 35.41 -19.67
C PRO A 786 37.65 36.53 -20.46
N TRP A 787 36.69 37.21 -19.82
CA TRP A 787 35.91 38.29 -20.42
C TRP A 787 36.80 39.44 -20.94
N GLN A 788 36.65 39.76 -22.23
CA GLN A 788 37.42 40.79 -22.92
C GLN A 788 36.80 42.17 -22.69
N CYS A 789 37.55 43.09 -22.08
CA CYS A 789 37.03 44.38 -21.61
C CYS A 789 37.14 45.49 -22.65
N ASP A 790 36.59 45.24 -23.83
CA ASP A 790 36.46 46.21 -24.91
C ASP A 790 34.96 46.46 -25.22
N CYS A 791 34.66 47.07 -26.37
CA CYS A 791 33.29 47.32 -26.80
C CYS A 791 32.44 46.03 -27.00
N GLY A 792 33.06 44.85 -27.10
CA GLY A 792 32.36 43.56 -27.19
C GLY A 792 31.74 43.08 -25.88
N ILE A 793 32.10 43.67 -24.73
CA ILE A 793 31.52 43.29 -23.42
C ILE A 793 30.16 43.96 -23.14
N THR A 794 29.75 44.92 -23.97
CA THR A 794 28.57 45.76 -23.71
C THR A 794 27.30 44.93 -23.53
N GLU A 795 27.09 43.88 -24.33
CA GLU A 795 25.90 43.00 -24.21
C GLU A 795 25.84 42.21 -22.90
N LEU A 796 26.98 41.73 -22.38
CA LEU A 796 27.03 41.11 -21.06
C LEU A 796 26.78 42.14 -19.95
N PHE A 797 27.38 43.32 -20.09
CA PHE A 797 27.25 44.40 -19.12
C PHE A 797 25.81 44.91 -19.00
N THR A 798 25.12 45.13 -20.12
CA THR A 798 23.69 45.50 -20.13
C THR A 798 22.83 44.35 -19.60
N PHE A 799 23.07 43.11 -20.03
CA PHE A 799 22.28 41.95 -19.58
C PHE A 799 22.35 41.72 -18.05
N ILE A 800 23.52 41.92 -17.43
CA ILE A 800 23.67 41.84 -15.96
C ILE A 800 22.88 42.94 -15.24
N LEU A 801 22.88 44.17 -15.78
CA LEU A 801 22.17 45.31 -15.19
C LEU A 801 20.65 45.20 -15.36
N ASP A 802 20.19 44.73 -16.52
CA ASP A 802 18.76 44.60 -16.83
C ASP A 802 18.13 43.35 -16.18
N ARG A 803 18.88 42.24 -16.07
CA ARG A 803 18.42 40.95 -15.51
C ARG A 803 19.33 40.39 -14.40
N PRO A 804 19.54 41.14 -13.29
CA PRO A 804 20.30 40.66 -12.13
C PRO A 804 19.61 39.47 -11.43
N ASP A 805 18.34 39.21 -11.73
CA ASP A 805 17.60 38.05 -11.27
C ASP A 805 18.02 36.75 -11.97
N ILE A 806 18.53 36.79 -13.21
CA ILE A 806 18.99 35.58 -13.93
C ILE A 806 20.46 35.26 -13.61
N VAL A 807 21.36 36.24 -13.72
CA VAL A 807 22.82 36.03 -13.58
C VAL A 807 23.23 36.00 -12.10
N LYS A 808 23.20 34.80 -11.50
CA LYS A 808 23.30 34.59 -10.04
C LYS A 808 24.69 34.94 -9.48
N ASP A 809 25.73 34.88 -10.30
CA ASP A 809 27.13 35.13 -9.90
C ASP A 809 27.71 36.43 -10.48
N SER A 810 26.88 37.36 -10.95
CA SER A 810 27.26 38.66 -11.50
C SER A 810 28.33 39.41 -10.70
N ASN A 811 28.22 39.40 -9.36
CA ASN A 811 29.20 40.01 -8.44
C ASN A 811 30.62 39.41 -8.50
N LYS A 812 30.80 38.24 -9.11
CA LYS A 812 32.09 37.54 -9.29
C LYS A 812 32.60 37.60 -10.73
N ILE A 813 31.87 38.25 -11.64
CA ILE A 813 32.30 38.41 -13.03
C ILE A 813 33.43 39.44 -13.05
N MET A 814 34.62 38.97 -13.42
CA MET A 814 35.85 39.77 -13.48
C MET A 814 36.18 40.07 -14.94
N CYS A 815 36.59 41.31 -15.19
CA CYS A 815 37.02 41.81 -16.47
C CYS A 815 38.44 42.38 -16.31
N ASN A 816 39.44 41.81 -17.01
CA ASN A 816 40.85 42.20 -16.91
C ASN A 816 41.37 42.32 -15.45
N GLY A 817 40.89 41.45 -14.56
CA GLY A 817 41.26 41.42 -13.14
C GLY A 817 40.51 42.39 -12.23
N ASN A 818 39.55 43.18 -12.75
CA ASN A 818 38.67 44.05 -11.96
C ASN A 818 37.21 43.54 -11.96
N PRO A 819 36.40 43.79 -10.93
CA PRO A 819 34.97 43.44 -10.95
C PRO A 819 34.22 44.21 -12.05
N LEU A 820 33.33 43.53 -12.77
CA LEU A 820 32.48 44.16 -13.79
C LEU A 820 31.38 45.03 -13.14
N ASN A 821 30.84 44.61 -12.00
CA ASN A 821 29.88 45.39 -11.21
C ASN A 821 30.54 46.65 -10.62
N GLY A 822 30.02 47.82 -11.02
CA GLY A 822 30.51 49.14 -10.59
C GLY A 822 31.32 49.91 -11.64
N MET A 823 31.50 49.35 -12.84
CA MET A 823 32.13 50.01 -13.99
C MET A 823 31.11 50.83 -14.81
N SER A 824 31.59 51.70 -15.71
CA SER A 824 30.77 52.35 -16.76
C SER A 824 31.13 51.80 -18.13
N THR A 825 30.19 51.79 -19.08
CA THR A 825 30.44 51.49 -20.50
C THR A 825 31.54 52.37 -21.09
N ASP A 826 31.64 53.64 -20.66
CA ASP A 826 32.68 54.59 -21.09
C ASP A 826 34.11 54.15 -20.75
N TYR A 827 34.29 53.25 -19.77
CA TYR A 827 35.60 52.77 -19.32
C TYR A 827 36.17 51.69 -20.25
N PHE A 828 35.31 50.84 -20.82
CA PHE A 828 35.68 49.73 -21.70
C PHE A 828 35.55 50.06 -23.19
N CYS A 829 34.58 50.90 -23.54
CA CYS A 829 34.35 51.39 -24.89
C CYS A 829 34.52 52.92 -24.94
N PRO A 830 35.75 53.44 -24.76
CA PRO A 830 36.00 54.88 -24.80
C PRO A 830 35.68 55.41 -26.20
N THR A 831 34.70 56.32 -26.27
CA THR A 831 34.37 56.99 -27.53
C THR A 831 35.58 57.77 -28.04
N LEU A 832 36.07 57.39 -29.24
CA LEU A 832 37.27 57.99 -29.83
C LEU A 832 37.10 59.50 -29.98
N ASN A 833 38.04 60.24 -29.39
CA ASN A 833 38.00 61.69 -29.36
C ASN A 833 37.94 62.27 -30.81
N PRO A 834 36.88 63.01 -31.18
CA PRO A 834 36.61 63.38 -32.57
C PRO A 834 37.72 64.23 -33.21
N TYR A 835 38.53 64.92 -32.42
CA TYR A 835 39.64 65.74 -32.93
C TYR A 835 40.80 64.91 -33.52
N PHE A 836 41.04 63.67 -33.05
CA PHE A 836 42.10 62.82 -33.59
C PHE A 836 41.69 62.17 -34.93
N ILE A 837 40.42 61.75 -35.04
CA ILE A 837 39.84 61.26 -36.29
C ILE A 837 39.77 62.40 -37.33
N ALA A 838 39.41 63.62 -36.92
CA ALA A 838 39.35 64.78 -37.82
C ALA A 838 40.71 65.11 -38.49
N SER A 839 41.83 64.92 -37.78
CA SER A 839 43.17 65.19 -38.33
C SER A 839 43.55 64.25 -39.46
N ILE A 840 43.39 62.94 -39.25
CA ILE A 840 43.73 61.92 -40.26
C ILE A 840 42.71 61.92 -41.40
N THR A 841 41.42 62.14 -41.10
CA THR A 841 40.38 62.24 -42.14
C THR A 841 40.51 63.50 -42.98
N LEU A 842 40.92 64.67 -42.48
CA LEU A 842 41.17 65.83 -43.35
C LEU A 842 42.32 65.58 -44.34
N GLY A 843 43.38 64.90 -43.91
CA GLY A 843 44.52 64.57 -44.77
C GLY A 843 44.13 63.59 -45.89
N SER A 844 43.42 62.51 -45.53
CA SER A 844 42.96 61.52 -46.52
C SER A 844 41.80 62.03 -47.37
N LEU A 845 40.86 62.81 -46.82
CA LEU A 845 39.80 63.48 -47.59
C LEU A 845 40.36 64.54 -48.52
N GLY A 846 41.42 65.27 -48.17
CA GLY A 846 42.06 66.23 -49.09
C GLY A 846 42.61 65.54 -50.35
N VAL A 847 43.29 64.40 -50.19
CA VAL A 847 43.82 63.59 -51.30
C VAL A 847 42.70 62.88 -52.06
N LEU A 848 41.71 62.31 -51.36
CA LEU A 848 40.56 61.65 -51.96
C LEU A 848 39.66 62.64 -52.72
N PHE A 849 39.44 63.83 -52.19
CA PHE A 849 38.70 64.92 -52.84
C PHE A 849 39.47 65.45 -54.06
N GLY A 850 40.80 65.60 -53.97
CA GLY A 850 41.63 65.91 -55.14
C GLY A 850 41.49 64.88 -56.27
N LEU A 851 41.53 63.58 -55.94
CA LEU A 851 41.31 62.49 -56.89
C LEU A 851 39.87 62.44 -57.42
N LEU A 852 38.86 62.62 -56.57
CA LEU A 852 37.45 62.61 -56.95
C LEU A 852 37.06 63.82 -57.80
N VAL A 853 37.58 65.02 -57.50
CA VAL A 853 37.38 66.22 -58.33
C VAL A 853 38.07 66.06 -59.69
N PHE A 854 39.27 65.48 -59.72
CA PHE A 854 39.97 65.16 -60.99
C PHE A 854 39.19 64.13 -61.82
N LEU A 855 38.68 63.06 -61.20
CA LEU A 855 37.87 62.05 -61.89
C LEU A 855 36.50 62.59 -62.32
N TYR A 856 35.86 63.44 -61.50
CA TYR A 856 34.58 64.08 -61.82
C TYR A 856 34.69 65.02 -63.02
N TYR A 857 35.69 65.90 -63.06
CA TYR A 857 35.92 66.79 -64.21
C TYR A 857 36.39 66.04 -65.47
N LYS A 858 37.02 64.87 -65.32
CA LYS A 858 37.50 64.06 -66.46
C LYS A 858 36.41 63.18 -67.07
N PHE A 859 35.39 62.78 -66.31
CA PHE A 859 34.33 61.84 -66.71
C PHE A 859 32.92 62.35 -66.38
N GLU A 860 32.72 63.67 -66.45
CA GLU A 860 31.49 64.34 -65.98
C GLU A 860 30.21 63.82 -66.66
N ARG A 861 30.31 63.41 -67.93
CA ARG A 861 29.19 62.86 -68.69
C ARG A 861 28.94 61.38 -68.40
N GLU A 862 29.98 60.55 -68.31
CA GLU A 862 29.83 59.12 -68.03
C GLU A 862 29.25 58.88 -66.64
N ILE A 863 29.66 59.66 -65.63
CA ILE A 863 29.20 59.50 -64.24
C ILE A 863 27.72 59.87 -64.12
N LYS A 864 27.26 60.97 -64.74
CA LYS A 864 25.84 61.37 -64.74
C LYS A 864 24.95 60.34 -65.45
N VAL A 865 25.43 59.75 -66.56
CA VAL A 865 24.73 58.67 -67.28
C VAL A 865 24.70 57.36 -66.48
N TRP A 866 25.78 57.01 -65.79
CA TRP A 866 25.89 55.78 -65.00
C TRP A 866 24.95 55.78 -63.79
N LEU A 867 24.83 56.92 -63.09
CA LEU A 867 23.91 57.09 -61.95
C LEU A 867 22.44 56.97 -62.36
N PHE A 868 22.05 57.60 -63.47
CA PHE A 868 20.70 57.47 -64.04
C PHE A 868 20.39 56.03 -64.46
N ALA A 869 21.35 55.32 -65.06
CA ALA A 869 21.18 53.94 -65.53
C ALA A 869 21.02 52.88 -64.41
N HIS A 870 21.36 53.20 -63.15
CA HIS A 870 21.31 52.27 -62.01
C HIS A 870 20.35 52.73 -60.88
N ASN A 871 19.52 53.75 -61.11
CA ASN A 871 18.43 54.16 -60.23
C ASN A 871 18.85 54.59 -58.79
N TRP A 872 20.09 55.05 -58.59
CA TRP A 872 20.58 55.56 -57.31
C TRP A 872 20.56 57.09 -57.23
N LEU A 873 20.04 57.63 -56.11
CA LEU A 873 20.06 59.05 -55.74
C LEU A 873 19.42 60.02 -56.76
N LEU A 874 18.27 59.64 -57.31
CA LEU A 874 17.45 60.43 -58.24
C LEU A 874 17.05 61.84 -57.73
N CYS A 875 17.09 62.10 -56.42
CA CYS A 875 16.80 63.42 -55.85
C CYS A 875 17.87 64.49 -56.12
N TRP A 876 19.03 64.13 -56.71
CA TRP A 876 20.12 65.05 -57.10
C TRP A 876 20.31 65.19 -58.63
N VAL A 877 19.39 64.66 -59.44
CA VAL A 877 19.34 64.92 -60.90
C VAL A 877 17.91 65.31 -61.26
N SER A 878 17.68 66.56 -61.66
CA SER A 878 16.34 66.96 -62.11
C SER A 878 16.13 66.57 -63.57
N GLU A 879 14.88 66.29 -63.96
CA GLU A 879 14.53 66.05 -65.37
C GLU A 879 14.82 67.29 -66.24
N GLU A 880 14.86 68.49 -65.64
CA GLU A 880 15.28 69.73 -66.31
C GLU A 880 16.78 69.76 -66.68
N ASP A 881 17.65 69.01 -65.96
CA ASP A 881 19.10 68.95 -66.22
C ASP A 881 19.50 67.97 -67.33
N ILE A 882 18.71 66.89 -67.53
CA ILE A 882 18.92 65.91 -68.60
C ILE A 882 18.37 66.43 -69.94
N ASP A 883 17.24 67.11 -69.90
CA ASP A 883 16.51 67.58 -71.10
C ASP A 883 16.72 69.08 -71.40
N HIS A 884 17.83 69.67 -70.94
CA HIS A 884 18.17 71.09 -71.21
C HIS A 884 18.44 71.36 -72.72
N ASP A 885 18.79 70.33 -73.51
CA ASP A 885 18.99 70.43 -74.96
C ASP A 885 17.69 70.40 -75.78
N LYS A 886 16.55 70.07 -75.16
CA LYS A 886 15.26 69.89 -75.83
C LYS A 886 14.63 71.26 -76.12
N GLU A 887 14.33 71.49 -77.39
CA GLU A 887 13.74 72.73 -77.88
C GLU A 887 12.24 72.84 -77.55
N TYR A 888 11.55 71.72 -77.34
CA TYR A 888 10.10 71.66 -77.10
C TYR A 888 9.76 70.83 -75.85
N ASP A 889 8.71 71.22 -75.13
CA ASP A 889 8.21 70.48 -73.97
C ASP A 889 7.50 69.18 -74.41
N ALA A 890 6.81 69.19 -75.55
CA ALA A 890 6.24 67.99 -76.17
C ALA A 890 6.12 68.08 -77.70
N PHE A 891 6.25 66.94 -78.38
CA PHE A 891 5.85 66.75 -79.78
C PHE A 891 4.52 65.99 -79.84
N VAL A 892 3.52 66.51 -80.55
CA VAL A 892 2.19 65.89 -80.66
C VAL A 892 2.03 65.21 -82.02
N CYS A 893 1.89 63.89 -81.99
CA CYS A 893 1.70 63.00 -83.15
C CYS A 893 0.20 62.69 -83.32
N TYR A 894 -0.33 62.84 -84.54
CA TYR A 894 -1.75 62.62 -84.87
C TYR A 894 -1.96 62.44 -86.38
N SER A 895 -3.05 61.75 -86.76
CA SER A 895 -3.45 61.57 -88.17
C SER A 895 -4.01 62.87 -88.78
N GLU A 896 -4.04 63.01 -90.11
CA GLU A 896 -4.65 64.20 -90.74
C GLU A 896 -6.15 64.27 -90.43
N GLU A 897 -6.81 63.12 -90.32
CA GLU A 897 -8.23 62.99 -89.97
C GLU A 897 -8.55 63.51 -88.55
N ASP A 898 -7.59 63.44 -87.63
CA ASP A 898 -7.72 63.92 -86.24
C ASP A 898 -7.42 65.41 -86.07
N TYR A 899 -6.94 66.10 -87.12
CA TYR A 899 -6.52 67.50 -87.12
C TYR A 899 -7.52 68.44 -86.40
N ARG A 900 -8.82 68.24 -86.64
CA ARG A 900 -9.87 69.11 -86.08
C ARG A 900 -9.93 69.05 -84.55
N PHE A 901 -9.68 67.89 -83.93
CA PHE A 901 -9.64 67.77 -82.47
C PHE A 901 -8.31 68.30 -81.93
N VAL A 902 -7.20 67.84 -82.52
CA VAL A 902 -5.87 68.12 -81.97
C VAL A 902 -5.52 69.61 -82.06
N VAL A 903 -5.78 70.26 -83.20
CA VAL A 903 -5.41 71.67 -83.41
C VAL A 903 -6.43 72.66 -82.83
N LYS A 904 -7.71 72.29 -82.69
CA LYS A 904 -8.74 73.20 -82.10
C LYS A 904 -9.03 72.95 -80.62
N THR A 905 -8.53 71.88 -80.01
CA THR A 905 -8.86 71.53 -78.62
C THR A 905 -7.63 71.10 -77.81
N LEU A 906 -6.79 70.19 -78.31
CA LEU A 906 -5.66 69.69 -77.53
C LEU A 906 -4.49 70.68 -77.46
N ILE A 907 -4.00 71.13 -78.62
CA ILE A 907 -2.85 72.05 -78.72
C ILE A 907 -3.13 73.41 -78.05
N PRO A 908 -4.29 74.09 -78.25
CA PRO A 908 -4.54 75.40 -77.66
C PRO A 908 -4.58 75.43 -76.13
N GLU A 909 -4.85 74.30 -75.47
CA GLU A 909 -4.77 74.18 -74.01
C GLU A 909 -3.33 73.88 -73.56
N LEU A 910 -2.60 73.01 -74.27
CA LEU A 910 -1.20 72.70 -73.95
C LEU A 910 -0.25 73.89 -74.19
N ASP A 911 -0.42 74.65 -75.29
CA ASP A 911 0.38 75.84 -75.62
C ASP A 911 0.23 76.98 -74.56
N LYS A 912 -0.74 76.90 -73.63
CA LYS A 912 -0.83 77.85 -72.49
C LYS A 912 0.27 77.66 -71.45
N THR A 913 0.87 76.47 -71.38
CA THR A 913 1.81 76.08 -70.32
C THR A 913 3.11 75.48 -70.86
N TYR A 914 3.05 74.86 -72.04
CA TYR A 914 4.13 74.06 -72.62
C TYR A 914 4.44 74.52 -74.05
N LYS A 915 5.71 74.48 -74.47
CA LYS A 915 6.11 74.79 -75.85
C LYS A 915 5.92 73.54 -76.72
N VAL A 916 4.81 73.45 -77.46
CA VAL A 916 4.45 72.25 -78.24
C VAL A 916 4.99 72.30 -79.69
N CYS A 917 5.46 71.16 -80.19
CA CYS A 917 5.79 70.93 -81.60
C CYS A 917 4.70 70.07 -82.27
N HIS A 918 4.35 70.36 -83.52
CA HIS A 918 3.54 69.45 -84.35
C HIS A 918 3.78 69.64 -85.86
N HIS A 919 3.55 68.60 -86.65
CA HIS A 919 3.91 68.55 -88.08
C HIS A 919 3.32 69.70 -88.90
N HIS A 920 2.01 69.98 -88.81
CA HIS A 920 1.34 71.07 -89.54
C HIS A 920 1.89 72.49 -89.27
N ARG A 921 2.60 72.73 -88.15
CA ARG A 921 3.15 74.06 -87.79
C ARG A 921 4.66 74.14 -87.96
N ASN A 922 5.36 73.02 -87.79
CA ASN A 922 6.82 73.00 -87.60
C ASN A 922 7.58 72.28 -88.71
N PHE A 923 6.92 71.57 -89.63
CA PHE A 923 7.59 70.95 -90.78
C PHE A 923 7.71 71.94 -91.95
N ILE A 924 8.86 71.91 -92.61
CA ILE A 924 9.24 72.77 -93.73
C ILE A 924 9.04 71.99 -95.04
N GLY A 925 8.22 72.54 -95.93
CA GLY A 925 8.00 71.96 -97.26
C GLY A 925 9.30 71.84 -98.06
N GLY A 926 9.50 70.68 -98.70
CA GLY A 926 10.71 70.38 -99.49
C GLY A 926 11.84 69.66 -98.74
N SER A 927 11.70 69.43 -97.42
CA SER A 927 12.64 68.61 -96.63
C SER A 927 12.11 67.18 -96.40
N SER A 928 12.99 66.22 -96.11
CA SER A 928 12.60 64.83 -95.81
C SER A 928 11.68 64.77 -94.59
N ILE A 929 10.51 64.13 -94.73
CA ILE A 929 9.53 64.01 -93.63
C ILE A 929 10.07 63.10 -92.52
N ALA A 930 10.75 61.99 -92.86
CA ALA A 930 11.33 61.08 -91.88
C ALA A 930 12.42 61.75 -91.00
N ASP A 931 13.27 62.59 -91.60
CA ASP A 931 14.28 63.36 -90.86
C ASP A 931 13.63 64.44 -89.97
N GLN A 932 12.50 65.02 -90.40
CA GLN A 932 11.74 65.97 -89.58
C GLN A 932 10.99 65.30 -88.41
N ILE A 933 10.43 64.11 -88.61
CA ILE A 933 9.89 63.26 -87.53
C ILE A 933 10.99 62.93 -86.51
N TYR A 934 12.13 62.43 -86.98
CA TYR A 934 13.29 62.12 -86.14
C TYR A 934 13.75 63.33 -85.32
N LYS A 935 13.87 64.51 -85.96
CA LYS A 935 14.26 65.76 -85.31
C LYS A 935 13.24 66.22 -84.27
N SER A 936 11.94 66.15 -84.56
CA SER A 936 10.89 66.58 -83.63
C SER A 936 10.77 65.68 -82.40
N VAL A 937 10.94 64.36 -82.56
CA VAL A 937 11.05 63.42 -81.43
C VAL A 937 12.32 63.72 -80.61
N HIS A 938 13.49 63.85 -81.25
CA HIS A 938 14.77 64.09 -80.53
C HIS A 938 14.83 65.44 -79.81
N LYS A 939 14.12 66.46 -80.32
CA LYS A 939 14.08 67.82 -79.75
C LYS A 939 13.01 68.01 -78.68
N SER A 940 12.23 67.00 -78.32
CA SER A 940 11.10 67.14 -77.39
C SER A 940 11.27 66.32 -76.12
N ARG A 941 10.86 66.88 -74.96
CA ARG A 941 10.96 66.19 -73.65
C ARG A 941 10.01 64.99 -73.55
N ARG A 942 8.79 65.15 -74.07
CA ARG A 942 7.76 64.11 -74.22
C ARG A 942 7.30 63.98 -75.67
N THR A 943 6.82 62.80 -76.04
CA THR A 943 6.03 62.60 -77.27
C THR A 943 4.60 62.23 -76.89
N VAL A 944 3.63 63.03 -77.32
CA VAL A 944 2.20 62.82 -77.05
C VAL A 944 1.57 62.26 -78.31
N ILE A 945 0.97 61.07 -78.22
CA ILE A 945 0.40 60.36 -79.36
C ILE A 945 -1.12 60.31 -79.20
N VAL A 946 -1.85 60.92 -80.15
CA VAL A 946 -3.31 60.85 -80.20
C VAL A 946 -3.70 59.61 -81.00
N LEU A 947 -3.97 58.52 -80.27
CA LEU A 947 -4.24 57.20 -80.82
C LEU A 947 -5.72 57.07 -81.21
N THR A 948 -5.94 56.83 -82.50
CA THR A 948 -7.24 56.60 -83.15
C THR A 948 -7.08 55.52 -84.23
N GLU A 949 -8.18 55.00 -84.76
CA GLU A 949 -8.15 54.04 -85.87
C GLU A 949 -7.46 54.62 -87.12
N HIS A 950 -7.57 55.94 -87.34
CA HIS A 950 -6.89 56.65 -88.42
C HIS A 950 -5.38 56.74 -88.18
N PHE A 951 -4.95 57.00 -86.95
CA PHE A 951 -3.52 57.03 -86.59
C PHE A 951 -2.84 55.68 -86.84
N VAL A 952 -3.48 54.57 -86.46
CA VAL A 952 -2.91 53.21 -86.66
C VAL A 952 -2.80 52.85 -88.15
N LYS A 953 -3.72 53.33 -88.98
CA LYS A 953 -3.71 53.10 -90.44
C LYS A 953 -2.79 54.08 -91.20
N SER A 954 -2.38 55.18 -90.59
CA SER A 954 -1.48 56.16 -91.19
C SER A 954 -0.03 55.65 -91.17
N TYR A 955 0.57 55.55 -92.36
CA TYR A 955 2.00 55.22 -92.50
C TYR A 955 2.88 56.19 -91.69
N TRP A 956 2.63 57.49 -91.78
CA TRP A 956 3.40 58.49 -91.04
C TRP A 956 3.13 58.44 -89.53
N GLY A 957 1.89 58.15 -89.10
CA GLY A 957 1.58 57.97 -87.68
C GLY A 957 2.34 56.77 -87.06
N MET A 958 2.41 55.65 -87.78
CA MET A 958 3.18 54.48 -87.33
C MET A 958 4.69 54.76 -87.27
N GLU A 959 5.25 55.50 -88.23
CA GLU A 959 6.67 55.88 -88.22
C GLU A 959 6.99 56.93 -87.13
N GLU A 960 6.06 57.83 -86.80
CA GLU A 960 6.15 58.71 -85.62
C GLU A 960 6.18 57.88 -84.32
N PHE A 961 5.27 56.91 -84.17
CA PHE A 961 5.24 56.01 -83.01
C PHE A 961 6.55 55.21 -82.88
N ARG A 962 7.03 54.58 -83.96
CA ARG A 962 8.26 53.77 -83.96
C ARG A 962 9.49 54.58 -83.63
N THR A 963 9.60 55.79 -84.18
CA THR A 963 10.70 56.71 -83.89
C THR A 963 10.70 57.11 -82.41
N ALA A 964 9.53 57.41 -81.85
CA ALA A 964 9.37 57.72 -80.43
C ALA A 964 9.67 56.51 -79.53
N TYR A 965 9.19 55.31 -79.89
CA TYR A 965 9.41 54.06 -79.15
C TYR A 965 10.89 53.66 -79.12
N ALA A 966 11.57 53.71 -80.26
CA ALA A 966 13.01 53.49 -80.35
C ALA A 966 13.80 54.50 -79.50
N GLN A 967 13.40 55.78 -79.50
CA GLN A 967 14.06 56.81 -78.69
C GLN A 967 13.80 56.66 -77.19
N ALA A 968 12.59 56.30 -76.76
CA ALA A 968 12.26 56.03 -75.36
C ALA A 968 13.01 54.79 -74.82
N ALA A 969 13.13 53.73 -75.63
CA ALA A 969 13.93 52.55 -75.31
C ALA A 969 15.43 52.87 -75.19
N LYS A 970 15.96 53.70 -76.09
CA LYS A 970 17.36 54.19 -76.08
C LYS A 970 17.66 55.06 -74.86
N ASP A 971 16.73 55.91 -74.45
CA ASP A 971 16.86 56.80 -73.29
C ASP A 971 16.56 56.10 -71.94
N LYS A 972 16.10 54.83 -71.97
CA LYS A 972 15.68 54.05 -70.78
C LYS A 972 14.64 54.74 -69.89
N CYS A 973 13.78 55.58 -70.48
CA CYS A 973 12.79 56.37 -69.75
C CYS A 973 11.47 56.44 -70.55
N PRO A 974 10.28 56.26 -69.92
CA PRO A 974 8.99 56.31 -70.61
C PRO A 974 8.61 57.74 -71.01
N ARG A 975 9.08 58.18 -72.19
CA ARG A 975 8.83 59.52 -72.75
C ARG A 975 7.50 59.66 -73.53
N ILE A 976 6.77 58.56 -73.76
CA ILE A 976 5.60 58.54 -74.64
C ILE A 976 4.31 58.55 -73.82
N ILE A 977 3.47 59.56 -74.08
CA ILE A 977 2.14 59.73 -73.48
C ILE A 977 1.10 59.38 -74.55
N VAL A 978 0.32 58.32 -74.33
CA VAL A 978 -0.75 57.95 -75.27
C VAL A 978 -2.08 58.54 -74.82
N ILE A 979 -2.76 59.26 -75.72
CA ILE A 979 -4.13 59.75 -75.56
C ILE A 979 -5.04 58.94 -76.49
N ILE A 980 -5.99 58.21 -75.93
CA ILE A 980 -7.02 57.51 -76.73
C ILE A 980 -8.20 58.43 -76.97
N TYR A 981 -8.50 58.72 -78.22
CA TYR A 981 -9.59 59.61 -78.62
C TYR A 981 -10.80 58.82 -79.15
N LYS A 982 -11.95 58.99 -78.47
CA LYS A 982 -13.20 58.21 -78.62
C LYS A 982 -13.09 56.77 -78.11
N GLU A 983 -12.49 55.88 -78.89
CA GLU A 983 -12.46 54.43 -78.64
C GLU A 983 -11.07 53.86 -78.88
N VAL A 984 -10.74 52.75 -78.21
CA VAL A 984 -9.48 52.04 -78.42
C VAL A 984 -9.54 51.37 -79.80
N PRO A 985 -8.57 51.57 -80.71
CA PRO A 985 -8.57 50.86 -81.98
C PRO A 985 -8.54 49.33 -81.76
N PRO A 986 -9.14 48.51 -82.64
CA PRO A 986 -9.11 47.05 -82.49
C PRO A 986 -7.67 46.52 -82.47
N GLN A 987 -7.33 45.62 -81.53
CA GLN A 987 -5.96 45.09 -81.41
C GLN A 987 -5.43 44.49 -82.72
N GLU A 988 -6.27 43.84 -83.51
CA GLU A 988 -5.91 43.27 -84.82
C GLU A 988 -5.35 44.30 -85.81
N SER A 989 -5.73 45.58 -85.67
CA SER A 989 -5.24 46.67 -86.53
C SER A 989 -3.85 47.19 -86.13
N MET A 990 -3.36 46.88 -84.92
CA MET A 990 -2.13 47.44 -84.36
C MET A 990 -0.89 46.59 -84.67
N ALA A 991 0.26 47.25 -84.89
CA ALA A 991 1.57 46.61 -84.86
C ALA A 991 1.92 46.09 -83.45
N ASP A 992 2.68 45.01 -83.37
CA ASP A 992 2.97 44.32 -82.10
C ASP A 992 3.81 45.17 -81.14
N GLU A 993 4.65 46.06 -81.66
CA GLU A 993 5.38 47.08 -80.89
C GLU A 993 4.44 47.96 -80.06
N MET A 994 3.32 48.38 -80.67
CA MET A 994 2.32 49.25 -80.03
C MET A 994 1.42 48.48 -79.06
N LYS A 995 1.06 47.24 -79.38
CA LYS A 995 0.40 46.32 -78.42
C LYS A 995 1.25 46.13 -77.16
N SER A 996 2.55 45.88 -77.34
CA SER A 996 3.50 45.68 -76.25
C SER A 996 3.65 46.93 -75.38
N TYR A 997 3.68 48.13 -75.97
CA TYR A 997 3.73 49.38 -75.20
C TYR A 997 2.45 49.59 -74.37
N LEU A 998 1.27 49.43 -74.98
CA LEU A 998 -0.03 49.63 -74.32
C LEU A 998 -0.34 48.60 -73.23
N ASN A 999 0.19 47.37 -73.35
CA ASN A 999 0.11 46.36 -72.29
C ASN A 999 1.05 46.65 -71.10
N THR A 1000 2.05 47.51 -71.27
CA THR A 1000 3.09 47.80 -70.26
C THR A 1000 2.90 49.17 -69.58
N TYR A 1001 2.38 50.16 -70.31
CA TYR A 1001 2.26 51.56 -69.85
C TYR A 1001 0.83 52.10 -69.96
N THR A 1002 0.45 52.94 -69.00
CA THR A 1002 -0.89 53.55 -68.93
C THR A 1002 -1.13 54.62 -69.98
N TYR A 1003 -2.35 54.70 -70.49
CA TYR A 1003 -2.83 55.73 -71.42
C TYR A 1003 -3.92 56.62 -70.80
N ILE A 1004 -4.14 57.80 -71.39
CA ILE A 1004 -5.15 58.77 -70.97
C ILE A 1004 -6.32 58.74 -71.97
N LYS A 1005 -7.56 58.62 -71.51
CA LYS A 1005 -8.74 58.50 -72.41
C LYS A 1005 -9.52 59.80 -72.48
N TRP A 1006 -9.81 60.28 -73.69
CA TRP A 1006 -10.68 61.43 -73.92
C TRP A 1006 -12.15 61.00 -74.09
N GLY A 1007 -13.06 61.57 -73.29
CA GLY A 1007 -14.51 61.46 -73.51
C GLY A 1007 -15.36 60.95 -72.35
N GLU A 1008 -14.83 60.81 -71.14
CA GLU A 1008 -15.62 60.44 -69.95
C GLU A 1008 -16.14 61.67 -69.20
N LYS A 1009 -17.27 61.52 -68.47
CA LYS A 1009 -18.27 62.57 -68.12
C LYS A 1009 -17.79 63.84 -67.36
N ASN A 1010 -16.50 64.04 -67.12
CA ASN A 1010 -15.96 65.27 -66.55
C ASN A 1010 -14.57 65.58 -67.14
N ASN A 1011 -14.52 66.39 -68.19
CA ASN A 1011 -13.29 66.76 -68.91
C ASN A 1011 -12.17 67.34 -68.02
N ASN A 1012 -12.50 67.85 -66.83
CA ASN A 1012 -11.52 68.43 -65.91
C ASN A 1012 -10.55 67.38 -65.34
N TRP A 1013 -10.94 66.09 -65.32
CA TRP A 1013 -10.08 65.00 -64.88
C TRP A 1013 -9.03 64.61 -65.94
N PHE A 1014 -9.42 64.58 -67.23
CA PHE A 1014 -8.51 64.38 -68.36
C PHE A 1014 -7.34 65.36 -68.32
N TRP A 1015 -7.64 66.66 -68.15
CA TRP A 1015 -6.59 67.70 -68.11
C TRP A 1015 -5.66 67.52 -66.91
N ARG A 1016 -6.16 67.13 -65.73
CA ARG A 1016 -5.30 66.83 -64.56
C ARG A 1016 -4.35 65.67 -64.82
N GLN A 1017 -4.85 64.57 -65.42
CA GLN A 1017 -3.99 63.44 -65.79
C GLN A 1017 -2.95 63.82 -66.84
N LEU A 1018 -3.32 64.63 -67.84
CA LEU A 1018 -2.39 65.08 -68.88
C LEU A 1018 -1.34 66.06 -68.33
N HIS A 1019 -1.72 67.04 -67.51
CA HIS A 1019 -0.76 67.93 -66.84
C HIS A 1019 0.16 67.20 -65.86
N TYR A 1020 -0.28 66.08 -65.27
CA TYR A 1020 0.56 65.21 -64.44
C TYR A 1020 1.59 64.41 -65.26
N ALA A 1021 1.25 63.98 -66.48
CA ALA A 1021 2.17 63.25 -67.36
C ALA A 1021 3.16 64.16 -68.13
N MET A 1022 2.82 65.44 -68.30
CA MET A 1022 3.64 66.47 -68.95
C MET A 1022 4.79 66.96 -68.03
N PRO A 1023 5.88 67.53 -68.60
CA PRO A 1023 7.04 67.97 -67.80
C PRO A 1023 6.68 69.03 -66.75
N HIS A 1024 7.13 68.83 -65.51
CA HIS A 1024 6.92 69.80 -64.43
C HIS A 1024 8.06 70.83 -64.38
N ARG A 1025 7.72 72.13 -64.35
CA ARG A 1025 8.70 73.22 -64.15
C ARG A 1025 8.83 73.55 -62.67
N SER A 1026 10.06 73.69 -62.17
CA SER A 1026 10.31 73.96 -60.75
C SER A 1026 10.10 75.45 -60.40
N VAL A 1027 9.20 75.74 -59.46
CA VAL A 1027 8.95 77.11 -58.97
C VAL A 1027 9.93 77.45 -57.85
N LYS A 1028 10.85 78.41 -58.09
CA LYS A 1028 11.78 78.93 -57.08
C LYS A 1028 11.51 80.39 -56.73
N THR A 1029 11.67 80.69 -55.43
CA THR A 1029 11.76 82.00 -54.77
C THR A 1029 10.55 82.96 -54.75
N LEU A 1030 9.98 83.13 -53.56
CA LEU A 1030 9.68 84.44 -52.95
C LEU A 1030 9.55 84.29 -51.42
N THR A 1031 10.34 85.04 -50.66
CA THR A 1031 10.38 85.01 -49.19
C THR A 1031 9.74 86.25 -48.56
N ASN A 1032 9.02 86.04 -47.45
CA ASN A 1032 8.75 86.98 -46.35
C ASN A 1032 8.19 88.39 -46.67
N ASN A 1033 6.92 88.66 -46.31
CA ASN A 1033 6.59 89.32 -45.02
C ASN A 1033 5.10 89.65 -44.81
N MET A 1034 4.78 89.89 -43.52
CA MET A 1034 3.59 90.55 -42.93
C MET A 1034 2.25 89.79 -42.80
N ALA A 1035 1.99 89.47 -41.52
CA ALA A 1035 0.81 88.93 -40.87
C ALA A 1035 -0.50 89.74 -40.99
N VAL A 1036 -1.64 89.11 -40.63
CA VAL A 1036 -2.63 89.64 -39.65
C VAL A 1036 -3.69 88.58 -39.25
N THR A 1037 -3.70 88.25 -37.95
CA THR A 1037 -4.85 88.00 -37.03
C THR A 1037 -5.89 86.86 -37.20
N LYS A 1038 -5.89 85.95 -36.20
CA LYS A 1038 -6.99 85.21 -35.49
C LYS A 1038 -8.42 85.11 -36.09
N TYR A 1039 -9.03 83.93 -35.95
CA TYR A 1039 -10.07 83.68 -34.92
C TYR A 1039 -10.20 82.18 -34.52
N ASN A 1040 -10.91 81.92 -33.41
CA ASN A 1040 -10.94 80.66 -32.63
C ASN A 1040 -11.88 79.57 -33.17
N LEU A 1041 -11.65 78.33 -32.67
CA LEU A 1041 -12.60 77.34 -32.08
C LEU A 1041 -12.17 75.91 -32.51
N GLY A 1042 -12.01 74.90 -31.64
CA GLY A 1042 -12.06 74.82 -30.17
C GLY A 1042 -12.16 73.35 -29.69
N MET A 1043 -11.99 73.13 -28.37
CA MET A 1043 -12.30 71.92 -27.58
C MET A 1043 -11.33 70.70 -27.58
N ASN A 1044 -11.10 70.21 -26.35
CA ASN A 1044 -10.43 68.96 -25.95
C ASN A 1044 -11.47 67.92 -25.47
N GLY A 1045 -11.14 66.62 -25.47
CA GLY A 1045 -11.91 65.53 -24.80
C GLY A 1045 -13.27 65.20 -25.47
N ILE A 1046 -13.93 64.04 -25.42
CA ILE A 1046 -14.07 62.87 -24.52
C ILE A 1046 -14.71 61.74 -25.40
N GLY A 1047 -14.68 60.42 -25.14
CA GLY A 1047 -14.14 59.61 -24.04
C GLY A 1047 -15.22 58.68 -23.41
N TYR A 1048 -15.17 57.36 -23.64
CA TYR A 1048 -16.17 56.34 -23.23
C TYR A 1048 -17.58 56.49 -23.92
N ASN A 1049 -18.51 55.52 -23.96
CA ASN A 1049 -18.52 54.08 -23.59
C ASN A 1049 -19.59 53.28 -24.40
N ASN A 1050 -19.58 51.94 -24.23
CA ASN A 1050 -20.53 50.92 -24.69
C ASN A 1050 -22.05 51.25 -24.60
N HIS A 1051 -22.88 50.67 -25.49
CA HIS A 1051 -23.78 49.53 -25.13
C HIS A 1051 -24.61 48.95 -26.32
N ASP A 1052 -24.96 47.67 -26.16
CA ASP A 1052 -26.18 46.93 -26.58
C ASP A 1052 -26.50 46.46 -28.03
N THR A 1053 -26.73 45.13 -28.05
CA THR A 1053 -27.74 44.31 -28.78
C THR A 1053 -27.78 44.21 -30.32
N THR A 1054 -27.37 43.02 -30.79
CA THR A 1054 -28.10 42.07 -31.68
C THR A 1054 -29.43 42.55 -32.33
N VAL A 1055 -29.73 42.25 -33.61
CA VAL A 1055 -30.30 40.95 -34.08
C VAL A 1055 -30.50 40.96 -35.63
N LEU A 1056 -30.40 39.80 -36.31
CA LEU A 1056 -30.86 39.44 -37.71
C LEU A 1056 -30.21 40.18 -38.92
N PHE A 1057 -29.80 39.55 -40.03
CA PHE A 1057 -30.24 38.33 -40.73
C PHE A 1057 -29.07 37.68 -41.52
N SER A 1058 -29.03 36.34 -41.58
CA SER A 1058 -28.39 35.58 -42.69
C SER A 1058 -29.40 35.38 -43.84
N PRO A 1059 -28.98 34.91 -45.04
CA PRO A 1059 -28.88 33.45 -45.19
C PRO A 1059 -27.66 32.95 -45.98
N ASP A 1060 -27.29 31.70 -45.66
CA ASP A 1060 -26.48 30.76 -46.46
C ASP A 1060 -27.11 30.51 -47.86
N GLU A 1061 -26.45 29.91 -48.86
CA GLU A 1061 -26.04 28.50 -48.90
C GLU A 1061 -25.22 28.12 -50.14
N LYS A 1062 -24.25 27.20 -49.96
CA LYS A 1062 -23.83 26.09 -50.87
C LYS A 1062 -23.18 26.49 -52.23
N GLU A 1063 -22.39 25.64 -52.91
CA GLU A 1063 -22.34 24.18 -52.87
C GLU A 1063 -20.95 23.57 -53.24
N ASN A 1064 -20.58 22.49 -52.53
CA ASN A 1064 -19.71 21.34 -52.87
C ASN A 1064 -18.50 21.43 -53.85
N GLN A 1065 -17.34 20.94 -53.37
CA GLN A 1065 -16.71 19.73 -53.95
C GLN A 1065 -16.08 18.83 -52.86
N PRO A 1066 -16.41 17.52 -52.79
CA PRO A 1066 -15.59 16.47 -52.16
C PRO A 1066 -14.54 15.95 -53.18
N GLY A 1067 -13.50 15.19 -52.86
CA GLY A 1067 -13.14 14.49 -51.63
C GLY A 1067 -12.74 13.05 -51.96
N HIS A 1068 -11.45 12.70 -51.88
CA HIS A 1068 -10.99 11.33 -52.12
C HIS A 1068 -10.91 10.53 -50.81
N PHE A 1069 -11.86 9.62 -50.63
CA PHE A 1069 -11.83 8.56 -49.61
C PHE A 1069 -11.12 7.31 -50.13
N THR A 1070 -10.49 6.56 -49.22
CA THR A 1070 -10.57 5.08 -49.06
C THR A 1070 -9.61 4.62 -47.96
N THR A 1071 -9.95 3.74 -46.99
CA THR A 1071 -11.26 3.30 -46.45
C THR A 1071 -11.02 2.52 -45.14
N GLN A 1072 -11.90 2.68 -44.13
CA GLN A 1072 -12.29 1.67 -43.11
C GLN A 1072 -11.19 1.13 -42.13
N ILE A 1073 -11.44 0.55 -40.94
CA ILE A 1073 -12.53 0.43 -39.93
C ILE A 1073 -11.81 -0.03 -38.63
N MET A 1074 -12.12 0.35 -37.38
CA MET A 1074 -13.20 1.19 -36.82
C MET A 1074 -12.71 2.04 -35.61
N LYS A 1075 -13.53 2.20 -34.56
CA LYS A 1075 -13.27 2.90 -33.30
C LYS A 1075 -13.07 1.93 -32.12
N LYS A 1076 -12.31 2.38 -31.11
CA LYS A 1076 -12.52 1.96 -29.72
C LYS A 1076 -13.86 2.48 -29.19
N GLY A 1077 -14.63 1.60 -28.55
CA GLY A 1077 -14.79 1.72 -27.10
C GLY A 1077 -13.56 1.07 -26.47
#